data_AF-A0A5N8YMP0-F1
#
_entry.id   AF-A0A5N8YMP0-F1
#
_cell.length_a   1.000
_cell.length_b   1.000
_cell.length_c   1.000
_cell.angle_alpha   90.00
_cell.angle_beta   90.00
_cell.angle_gamma   90.00
#
_symmetry.space_group_name_H-M   'P 1'
#
loop_
_entity.id
_entity.type
_entity.pdbx_description
1 polymer ?
#
loop_
_entity_poly.entity_id
_entity_poly.type
_entity_poly.pdbx_seq_one_letter_code
_entity_poly.pdbx_strand_id
1 'polypeptide(L)'
;MRTIRFGDFQQWRTLATFLPLSLWALLWLSLSPGSLNAILHPGSFGDFAGGIRASFPFAAAIVASMFIAYRLIRRQPPGFRFIGPLGLATVYGLVGLLAAWKSPHTTLAAIWAILYLSVPVVLWGIVWGTQSLDRLRLLLSTTWIVIVLGTIVLFVIGVLYLDFEDELIHPRRLLQCGSGGWFDLTDGRLRDTAVGRYAAIAGLVAISGLWRPNWRLVWGSILAACILLLLFSGARGAMGGFAVGTVLTVALYGGRRAVLAGALALALFALVFWATGLFDTFYHDCLFRGSRSQTSEQQVSPPAIETLQVTQGASEERQPDNDQQSTQEAPTPVDTGALPSDSPSSTPEQQSDKTQQSTAKALIPVDTGALPADPPSSTPEQQSDKTQQSTQEAPITVDTGTLPADPPSSSPEQQSDKTQQSTAKAPITVDTGTLPADPPSSTQEQPPDKTQQSPSTTPLPVVVDALPSDSPSSTPEQQSDKTQQSTAKAPIPVDTGTLPADPPSSTQEQPPDKTKETPQPPEPPVNPGKTVELGFFEFTGRSAVWAEALDRFKDSPVIGFGFHADRLLLGTHAHNAFVHAVIQTGVVGTIPFLSAIILGWVLLFRNARKLKLFPETHKHLLIQCGAVLGFLTARGFPESSGAFFGVDWLILAPVLLYLHLVHSSYDTTQTVPGGQPGWSLRPRLLSRFLT
;
A
#
# COMPACT_ATOMS: atom_id res chain seq x y z
N MET A 1 -30.49 -16.98 38.58
CA MET A 1 -29.75 -16.28 37.49
C MET A 1 -30.74 -16.01 36.35
N ARG A 2 -30.75 -14.83 35.73
CA ARG A 2 -31.59 -14.57 34.55
C ARG A 2 -30.95 -15.21 33.31
N THR A 3 -31.73 -15.96 32.54
CA THR A 3 -31.34 -16.47 31.23
C THR A 3 -31.26 -15.32 30.22
N ILE A 4 -30.05 -15.01 29.75
CA ILE A 4 -29.84 -14.07 28.65
C ILE A 4 -30.54 -14.66 27.40
N ARG A 5 -31.34 -13.84 26.70
CA ARG A 5 -32.18 -14.32 25.60
C ARG A 5 -31.34 -14.65 24.36
N PHE A 6 -31.79 -15.62 23.58
CA PHE A 6 -31.08 -16.15 22.41
C PHE A 6 -30.82 -15.12 21.27
N GLY A 7 -31.49 -13.96 21.27
CA GLY A 7 -31.34 -12.93 20.23
C GLY A 7 -29.94 -12.34 20.11
N ASP A 8 -29.25 -12.17 21.25
CA ASP A 8 -27.92 -11.55 21.34
C ASP A 8 -26.86 -12.31 20.50
N PHE A 9 -27.08 -13.60 20.26
CA PHE A 9 -26.15 -14.47 19.53
C PHE A 9 -25.99 -14.09 18.05
N GLN A 10 -26.99 -13.46 17.44
CA GLN A 10 -26.90 -13.00 16.05
C GLN A 10 -26.10 -11.69 15.93
N GLN A 11 -26.31 -10.73 16.83
CA GLN A 11 -25.52 -9.51 16.90
C GLN A 11 -24.04 -9.80 17.22
N TRP A 12 -23.78 -10.75 18.12
CA TRP A 12 -22.40 -11.17 18.42
C TRP A 12 -21.68 -11.76 17.20
N ARG A 13 -22.39 -12.45 16.31
CA ARG A 13 -21.81 -13.01 15.06
C ARG A 13 -21.45 -11.92 14.05
N THR A 14 -22.29 -10.91 13.86
CA THR A 14 -21.98 -9.79 12.94
C THR A 14 -20.83 -8.95 13.49
N LEU A 15 -20.87 -8.57 14.78
CA LEU A 15 -19.77 -7.85 15.45
C LEU A 15 -18.44 -8.60 15.36
N ALA A 16 -18.42 -9.91 15.59
CA ALA A 16 -17.21 -10.74 15.47
C ALA A 16 -16.68 -10.87 14.03
N THR A 17 -17.48 -10.51 13.02
CA THR A 17 -17.09 -10.50 11.60
C THR A 17 -16.60 -9.13 11.14
N PHE A 18 -17.23 -8.05 11.60
CA PHE A 18 -16.83 -6.68 11.26
C PHE A 18 -15.63 -6.18 12.06
N LEU A 19 -15.52 -6.50 13.35
CA LEU A 19 -14.42 -6.04 14.22
C LEU A 19 -13.01 -6.24 13.61
N PRO A 20 -12.67 -7.41 13.02
CA PRO A 20 -11.41 -7.58 12.30
C PRO A 20 -11.17 -6.57 11.17
N LEU A 21 -12.19 -6.26 10.38
CA LEU A 21 -12.10 -5.33 9.25
C LEU A 21 -12.05 -3.88 9.74
N SER A 22 -12.77 -3.53 10.82
CA SER A 22 -12.70 -2.20 11.44
C SER A 22 -11.32 -1.92 12.04
N LEU A 23 -10.73 -2.87 12.77
CA LEU A 23 -9.37 -2.72 13.31
C LEU A 23 -8.32 -2.58 12.21
N TRP A 24 -8.52 -3.25 11.07
CA TRP A 24 -7.66 -3.12 9.90
C TRP A 24 -7.84 -1.78 9.19
N ALA A 25 -9.08 -1.32 9.01
CA ALA A 25 -9.38 -0.02 8.41
C ALA A 25 -8.78 1.15 9.20
N LEU A 26 -8.77 1.07 10.54
CA LEU A 26 -8.11 2.07 11.39
C LEU A 26 -6.60 2.20 11.08
N LEU A 27 -5.89 1.09 10.81
CA LEU A 27 -4.48 1.13 10.39
C LEU A 27 -4.31 1.79 9.01
N TRP A 28 -5.19 1.50 8.05
CA TRP A 28 -5.13 2.10 6.71
C TRP A 28 -5.47 3.60 6.72
N LEU A 29 -6.44 4.03 7.53
CA LEU A 29 -6.84 5.44 7.65
C LEU A 29 -5.77 6.33 8.31
N SER A 30 -4.77 5.73 8.96
CA SER A 30 -3.64 6.42 9.59
C SER A 30 -2.43 6.67 8.68
N LEU A 31 -2.49 6.25 7.40
CA LEU A 31 -1.37 6.40 6.46
C LEU A 31 -1.09 7.86 6.04
N SER A 32 -2.01 8.78 6.31
CA SER A 32 -1.79 10.22 6.15
C SER A 32 -0.81 10.72 7.22
N PRO A 33 0.14 11.60 6.89
CA PRO A 33 0.84 12.36 7.93
C PRO A 33 -0.16 13.17 8.76
N GLY A 34 0.13 13.32 10.05
CA GLY A 34 -0.63 14.07 11.03
C GLY A 34 0.12 14.08 12.36
N SER A 35 -0.02 15.13 13.16
CA SER A 35 0.61 15.21 14.49
C SER A 35 -0.39 14.90 15.59
N LEU A 36 0.02 14.16 16.63
CA LEU A 36 -0.84 13.92 17.79
C LEU A 36 -1.12 15.21 18.58
N ASN A 37 -0.25 16.23 18.48
CA ASN A 37 -0.47 17.54 19.09
C ASN A 37 -1.68 18.28 18.46
N ALA A 38 -1.95 18.07 17.18
CA ALA A 38 -3.11 18.68 16.49
C ALA A 38 -4.47 18.18 17.01
N ILE A 39 -4.51 17.15 17.86
CA ILE A 39 -5.73 16.76 18.60
C ILE A 39 -6.05 17.80 19.69
N LEU A 40 -5.03 18.32 20.36
CA LEU A 40 -5.15 19.25 21.49
C LEU A 40 -5.09 20.72 21.04
N HIS A 41 -4.27 21.00 20.02
CA HIS A 41 -4.01 22.35 19.49
C HIS A 41 -4.19 22.36 17.96
N PRO A 42 -5.42 22.16 17.44
CA PRO A 42 -5.69 22.22 16.01
C PRO A 42 -5.63 23.67 15.49
N GLY A 43 -4.80 23.93 14.49
CA GLY A 43 -4.85 25.18 13.72
C GLY A 43 -6.07 25.26 12.81
N SER A 44 -6.57 24.10 12.35
CA SER A 44 -7.79 23.95 11.56
C SER A 44 -8.51 22.63 11.87
N PHE A 45 -9.75 22.50 11.40
CA PHE A 45 -10.47 21.23 11.42
C PHE A 45 -9.77 20.12 10.61
N GLY A 46 -8.99 20.49 9.59
CA GLY A 46 -8.14 19.56 8.83
C GLY A 46 -7.03 18.97 9.70
N ASP A 47 -6.38 19.80 10.51
CA ASP A 47 -5.33 19.35 11.44
C ASP A 47 -5.90 18.47 12.55
N PHE A 48 -7.06 18.84 13.10
CA PHE A 48 -7.79 18.02 14.07
C PHE A 48 -8.11 16.63 13.52
N ALA A 49 -8.65 16.55 12.31
CA ALA A 49 -8.93 15.29 11.62
C ALA A 49 -7.64 14.50 11.32
N GLY A 50 -6.54 15.17 10.99
CA GLY A 50 -5.21 14.58 10.82
C GLY A 50 -4.65 13.98 12.12
N GLY A 51 -4.79 14.70 13.24
CA GLY A 51 -4.40 14.23 14.57
C GLY A 51 -5.23 13.01 15.02
N ILE A 52 -6.55 13.04 14.83
CA ILE A 52 -7.43 11.89 15.08
C ILE A 52 -6.97 10.67 14.26
N ARG A 53 -6.68 10.84 12.96
CA ARG A 53 -6.16 9.74 12.11
C ARG A 53 -4.82 9.19 12.61
N ALA A 54 -3.92 10.05 13.08
CA ALA A 54 -2.65 9.64 13.67
C ALA A 54 -2.82 8.81 14.96
N SER A 55 -3.94 8.98 15.69
CA SER A 55 -4.26 8.18 16.88
C SER A 55 -4.76 6.75 16.59
N PHE A 56 -5.27 6.50 15.38
CA PHE A 56 -5.96 5.25 15.03
C PHE A 56 -5.16 3.96 15.24
N PRO A 57 -3.84 3.88 14.97
CA PRO A 57 -3.07 2.65 15.19
C PRO A 57 -2.92 2.29 16.66
N PHE A 58 -2.81 3.30 17.53
CA PHE A 58 -2.78 3.12 18.97
C PHE A 58 -4.12 2.59 19.46
N ALA A 59 -5.23 3.19 19.03
CA ALA A 59 -6.58 2.72 19.36
C ALA A 59 -6.82 1.27 18.87
N ALA A 60 -6.44 0.95 17.64
CA ALA A 60 -6.55 -0.40 17.08
C ALA A 60 -5.69 -1.43 17.85
N ALA A 61 -4.45 -1.08 18.18
CA ALA A 61 -3.55 -1.94 18.95
C ALA A 61 -4.04 -2.16 20.39
N ILE A 62 -4.60 -1.14 21.05
CA ILE A 62 -5.20 -1.27 22.39
C ILE A 62 -6.40 -2.22 22.35
N VAL A 63 -7.36 -2.01 21.44
CA VAL A 63 -8.55 -2.87 21.32
C VAL A 63 -8.16 -4.31 20.96
N ALA A 64 -7.20 -4.50 20.06
CA ALA A 64 -6.66 -5.83 19.74
C ALA A 64 -5.98 -6.49 20.96
N SER A 65 -5.20 -5.73 21.74
CA SER A 65 -4.54 -6.22 22.96
C SER A 65 -5.56 -6.62 24.04
N MET A 66 -6.61 -5.82 24.24
CA MET A 66 -7.72 -6.15 25.14
C MET A 66 -8.45 -7.43 24.70
N PHE A 67 -8.67 -7.62 23.39
CA PHE A 67 -9.27 -8.84 22.85
C PHE A 67 -8.37 -10.06 23.05
N ILE A 68 -7.06 -9.94 22.81
CA ILE A 68 -6.06 -10.98 23.08
C ILE A 68 -6.06 -11.36 24.57
N ALA A 69 -5.95 -10.37 25.47
CA ALA A 69 -5.95 -10.58 26.91
C ALA A 69 -7.24 -11.26 27.39
N TYR A 70 -8.41 -10.81 26.91
CA TYR A 70 -9.70 -11.43 27.20
C TYR A 70 -9.75 -12.91 26.77
N ARG A 71 -9.26 -13.24 25.56
CA ARG A 71 -9.21 -14.62 25.06
C ARG A 71 -8.25 -15.49 25.88
N LEU A 72 -7.11 -14.93 26.29
CA LEU A 72 -6.11 -15.61 27.12
C LEU A 72 -6.65 -15.91 28.52
N ILE A 73 -7.32 -14.94 29.16
CA ILE A 73 -8.02 -15.11 30.46
C ILE A 73 -9.12 -16.18 30.35
N ARG A 74 -9.85 -16.21 29.22
CA ARG A 74 -10.84 -17.27 28.89
C ARG A 74 -10.21 -18.62 28.54
N ARG A 75 -8.89 -18.80 28.66
CA ARG A 75 -8.12 -20.01 28.30
C ARG A 75 -8.38 -20.52 26.88
N GLN A 76 -8.61 -19.61 25.93
CA GLN A 76 -8.79 -19.95 24.52
C GLN A 76 -7.45 -19.81 23.80
N PRO A 77 -6.71 -20.92 23.54
CA PRO A 77 -5.36 -20.85 22.99
C PRO A 77 -5.35 -20.23 21.59
N PRO A 78 -4.25 -19.57 21.19
CA PRO A 78 -4.08 -19.11 19.82
C PRO A 78 -4.02 -20.31 18.86
N GLY A 79 -4.79 -20.26 17.77
CA GLY A 79 -4.74 -21.27 16.70
C GLY A 79 -3.51 -21.16 15.79
N PHE A 80 -2.39 -20.63 16.32
CA PHE A 80 -1.16 -20.32 15.60
C PHE A 80 0.03 -20.23 16.56
N ARG A 81 1.25 -20.35 16.04
CA ARG A 81 2.50 -20.11 16.79
C ARG A 81 2.98 -18.68 16.54
N PHE A 82 3.30 -17.93 17.59
CA PHE A 82 3.87 -16.57 17.47
C PHE A 82 5.23 -16.58 16.76
N ILE A 83 6.03 -17.63 16.97
CA ILE A 83 7.31 -17.83 16.28
C ILE A 83 7.02 -18.15 14.80
N GLY A 84 7.38 -17.22 13.93
CA GLY A 84 7.13 -17.21 12.49
C GLY A 84 7.54 -15.85 11.90
N PRO A 85 7.37 -15.60 10.59
CA PRO A 85 7.83 -14.37 9.94
C PRO A 85 7.31 -13.09 10.60
N LEU A 86 6.01 -13.03 10.91
CA LEU A 86 5.42 -11.87 11.59
C LEU A 86 6.01 -11.66 12.99
N GLY A 87 6.28 -12.74 13.74
CA GLY A 87 6.90 -12.64 15.06
C GLY A 87 8.36 -12.16 15.02
N LEU A 88 9.12 -12.58 14.00
CA LEU A 88 10.47 -12.06 13.76
C LEU A 88 10.44 -10.57 13.43
N ALA A 89 9.49 -10.12 12.60
CA ALA A 89 9.26 -8.70 12.36
C ALA A 89 8.84 -7.94 13.64
N THR A 90 8.02 -8.54 14.52
CA THR A 90 7.73 -7.95 15.84
C THR A 90 9.00 -7.80 16.68
N VAL A 91 9.94 -8.76 16.65
CA VAL A 91 11.23 -8.63 17.35
C VAL A 91 12.04 -7.45 16.80
N TYR A 92 12.10 -7.26 15.47
CA TYR A 92 12.71 -6.06 14.87
C TYR A 92 12.07 -4.76 15.39
N GLY A 93 10.74 -4.69 15.42
CA GLY A 93 10.01 -3.53 15.98
C GLY A 93 10.29 -3.30 17.47
N LEU A 94 10.42 -4.37 18.27
CA LEU A 94 10.78 -4.28 19.68
C LEU A 94 12.22 -3.80 19.87
N VAL A 95 13.19 -4.29 19.10
CA VAL A 95 14.57 -3.80 19.14
C VAL A 95 14.61 -2.32 18.78
N GLY A 96 13.87 -1.87 17.76
CA GLY A 96 13.76 -0.47 17.41
C GLY A 96 13.08 0.42 18.45
N LEU A 97 12.21 -0.14 19.31
CA LEU A 97 11.66 0.56 20.47
C LEU A 97 12.72 0.73 21.58
N LEU A 98 13.56 -0.28 21.83
CA LEU A 98 14.70 -0.17 22.75
C LEU A 98 15.76 0.81 22.21
N ALA A 99 16.00 0.79 20.90
CA ALA A 99 16.95 1.67 20.22
C ALA A 99 16.53 3.14 20.22
N ALA A 100 15.25 3.45 20.50
CA ALA A 100 14.78 4.82 20.66
C ALA A 100 15.55 5.59 21.75
N TRP A 101 16.07 4.93 22.79
CA TRP A 101 16.94 5.57 23.81
C TRP A 101 18.30 6.03 23.30
N LYS A 102 18.69 5.66 22.06
CA LYS A 102 19.86 6.21 21.35
C LYS A 102 19.50 7.27 20.32
N SER A 103 18.21 7.52 20.08
CA SER A 103 17.77 8.50 19.09
C SER A 103 17.97 9.94 19.57
N PRO A 104 18.30 10.90 18.67
CA PRO A 104 18.27 12.32 19.01
C PRO A 104 16.90 12.81 19.51
N HIS A 105 15.81 12.15 19.08
CA HIS A 105 14.44 12.44 19.50
C HIS A 105 13.72 11.18 19.97
N THR A 106 14.10 10.68 21.16
CA THR A 106 13.56 9.47 21.82
C THR A 106 12.05 9.29 21.66
N THR A 107 11.27 10.33 21.94
CA THR A 107 9.79 10.29 21.86
C THR A 107 9.28 10.01 20.45
N LEU A 108 9.89 10.62 19.42
CA LEU A 108 9.50 10.43 18.03
C LEU A 108 9.89 9.03 17.53
N ALA A 109 11.10 8.56 17.86
CA ALA A 109 11.54 7.21 17.52
C ALA A 109 10.68 6.13 18.19
N ALA A 110 10.33 6.31 19.47
CA ALA A 110 9.43 5.43 20.20
C ALA A 110 8.02 5.42 19.58
N ILE A 111 7.47 6.59 19.20
CA ILE A 111 6.19 6.69 18.48
C ILE A 111 6.22 5.87 17.18
N TRP A 112 7.26 6.02 16.34
CA TRP A 112 7.36 5.25 15.09
C TRP A 112 7.54 3.74 15.31
N ALA A 113 8.24 3.32 16.37
CA ALA A 113 8.34 1.91 16.73
C ALA A 113 6.99 1.34 17.24
N ILE A 114 6.23 2.09 18.04
CA ILE A 114 4.88 1.69 18.48
C ILE A 114 3.90 1.63 17.30
N LEU A 115 3.96 2.60 16.38
CA LEU A 115 3.20 2.56 15.12
C LEU A 115 3.52 1.28 14.33
N TYR A 116 4.80 0.92 14.17
CA TYR A 116 5.19 -0.32 13.50
C TYR A 116 4.66 -1.58 14.21
N LEU A 117 4.73 -1.62 15.54
CA LEU A 117 4.26 -2.71 16.38
C LEU A 117 2.73 -2.84 16.46
N SER A 118 1.98 -1.80 16.12
CA SER A 118 0.51 -1.86 16.05
C SER A 118 0.01 -2.94 15.06
N VAL A 119 0.70 -3.10 13.93
CA VAL A 119 0.32 -4.00 12.83
C VAL A 119 0.34 -5.48 13.25
N PRO A 120 1.45 -6.04 13.79
CA PRO A 120 1.45 -7.43 14.27
C PRO A 120 0.46 -7.66 15.42
N VAL A 121 0.29 -6.69 16.34
CA VAL A 121 -0.67 -6.78 17.45
C VAL A 121 -2.11 -6.89 16.94
N VAL A 122 -2.51 -6.02 16.00
CA VAL A 122 -3.83 -6.07 15.35
C VAL A 122 -4.03 -7.37 14.58
N LEU A 123 -3.04 -7.81 13.80
CA LEU A 123 -3.12 -9.06 13.05
C LEU A 123 -3.26 -10.29 13.96
N TRP A 124 -2.53 -10.36 15.08
CA TRP A 124 -2.67 -11.43 16.07
C TRP A 124 -4.05 -11.42 16.75
N GLY A 125 -4.62 -10.25 17.02
CA GLY A 125 -5.99 -10.12 17.51
C GLY A 125 -7.02 -10.63 16.50
N ILE A 126 -6.86 -10.25 15.23
CA ILE A 126 -7.71 -10.69 14.10
C ILE A 126 -7.72 -12.22 13.98
N VAL A 127 -6.55 -12.87 13.96
CA VAL A 127 -6.45 -14.32 13.74
C VAL A 127 -6.66 -15.16 15.01
N TRP A 128 -6.99 -14.54 16.16
CA TRP A 128 -7.17 -15.29 17.40
C TRP A 128 -8.43 -16.17 17.40
N GLY A 129 -8.20 -17.49 17.43
CA GLY A 129 -9.24 -18.52 17.49
C GLY A 129 -9.03 -19.64 16.46
N THR A 130 -10.07 -20.43 16.23
CA THR A 130 -10.06 -21.61 15.34
C THR A 130 -10.21 -21.28 13.85
N GLN A 131 -10.74 -20.12 13.49
CA GLN A 131 -10.97 -19.66 12.11
C GLN A 131 -9.91 -18.65 11.64
N SER A 132 -8.67 -18.84 12.09
CA SER A 132 -7.53 -17.94 11.83
C SER A 132 -7.30 -17.72 10.32
N LEU A 133 -7.29 -18.81 9.55
CA LEU A 133 -7.04 -18.79 8.11
C LEU A 133 -8.19 -18.16 7.30
N ASP A 134 -9.46 -18.42 7.65
CA ASP A 134 -10.63 -17.83 6.97
C ASP A 134 -10.70 -16.32 7.17
N ARG A 135 -10.45 -15.83 8.40
CA ARG A 135 -10.41 -14.39 8.68
C ARG A 135 -9.28 -13.69 7.92
N LEU A 136 -8.11 -14.31 7.85
CA LEU A 136 -6.98 -13.73 7.12
C LEU A 136 -7.18 -13.79 5.60
N ARG A 137 -7.84 -14.83 5.07
CA ARG A 137 -8.32 -14.88 3.68
C ARG A 137 -9.27 -13.71 3.39
N LEU A 138 -10.23 -13.44 4.28
CA LEU A 138 -11.15 -12.31 4.15
C LEU A 138 -10.38 -10.98 4.18
N LEU A 139 -9.52 -10.78 5.17
CA LEU A 139 -8.69 -9.58 5.34
C LEU A 139 -7.89 -9.23 4.07
N LEU A 140 -7.15 -10.21 3.54
CA LEU A 140 -6.36 -10.05 2.32
C LEU A 140 -7.25 -9.80 1.10
N SER A 141 -8.37 -10.54 0.96
CA SER A 141 -9.29 -10.34 -0.17
C SER A 141 -9.90 -8.94 -0.16
N THR A 142 -10.33 -8.43 1.01
CA THR A 142 -10.80 -7.05 1.17
C THR A 142 -9.68 -6.04 0.87
N THR A 143 -8.45 -6.30 1.31
CA THR A 143 -7.30 -5.43 1.03
C THR A 143 -7.00 -5.36 -0.47
N TRP A 144 -7.06 -6.48 -1.20
CA TRP A 144 -6.92 -6.49 -2.66
C TRP A 144 -8.06 -5.75 -3.37
N ILE A 145 -9.31 -5.90 -2.92
CA ILE A 145 -10.46 -5.16 -3.47
C ILE A 145 -10.27 -3.65 -3.26
N VAL A 146 -9.87 -3.21 -2.06
CA VAL A 146 -9.62 -1.78 -1.77
C VAL A 146 -8.47 -1.23 -2.62
N ILE A 147 -7.36 -1.97 -2.78
CA ILE A 147 -6.23 -1.55 -3.62
C ILE A 147 -6.63 -1.47 -5.11
N VAL A 148 -7.38 -2.44 -5.63
CA VAL A 148 -7.86 -2.42 -7.03
C VAL A 148 -8.83 -1.26 -7.26
N LEU A 149 -9.81 -1.05 -6.37
CA LEU A 149 -10.75 0.07 -6.47
C LEU A 149 -10.03 1.43 -6.37
N GLY A 150 -9.11 1.59 -5.42
CA GLY A 150 -8.28 2.79 -5.30
C GLY A 150 -7.43 3.04 -6.55
N THR A 151 -6.90 1.98 -7.16
CA THR A 151 -6.14 2.09 -8.42
C THR A 151 -7.03 2.52 -9.59
N ILE A 152 -8.27 2.02 -9.68
CA ILE A 152 -9.24 2.46 -10.69
C ILE A 152 -9.61 3.94 -10.49
N VAL A 153 -9.83 4.38 -9.25
CA VAL A 153 -10.08 5.80 -8.94
C VAL A 153 -8.89 6.68 -9.32
N LEU A 154 -7.66 6.23 -9.03
CA LEU A 154 -6.45 6.93 -9.47
C LEU A 154 -6.34 6.98 -11.00
N PHE A 155 -6.60 5.89 -11.72
CA PHE A 155 -6.60 5.90 -13.19
C PHE A 155 -7.59 6.93 -13.75
N VAL A 156 -8.81 7.01 -13.20
CA VAL A 156 -9.82 8.01 -13.60
C VAL A 156 -9.38 9.43 -13.27
N ILE A 157 -8.73 9.67 -12.12
CA ILE A 157 -8.17 10.98 -11.77
C ILE A 157 -7.05 11.37 -12.76
N GLY A 158 -6.20 10.42 -13.18
CA GLY A 158 -5.16 10.68 -14.19
C GLY A 158 -5.76 11.13 -15.51
N VAL A 159 -6.77 10.40 -16.01
CA VAL A 159 -7.51 10.74 -17.24
C VAL A 159 -8.16 12.12 -17.16
N LEU A 160 -8.72 12.52 -16.02
CA LEU A 160 -9.52 13.74 -15.89
C LEU A 160 -8.75 15.00 -15.47
N TYR A 161 -7.55 14.88 -14.89
CA TYR A 161 -6.86 16.01 -14.24
C TYR A 161 -5.35 16.13 -14.54
N LEU A 162 -4.74 15.18 -15.25
CA LEU A 162 -3.29 15.11 -15.45
C LEU A 162 -2.90 14.87 -16.93
N ASP A 163 -3.77 15.30 -17.85
CA ASP A 163 -3.60 15.23 -19.32
C ASP A 163 -3.16 13.86 -19.86
N PHE A 164 -3.54 12.79 -19.13
CA PHE A 164 -3.18 11.41 -19.42
C PHE A 164 -3.73 10.91 -20.77
N GLU A 165 -4.78 11.55 -21.30
CA GLU A 165 -5.25 11.31 -22.68
C GLU A 165 -4.17 11.68 -23.72
N ASP A 166 -3.47 12.80 -23.51
CA ASP A 166 -2.42 13.28 -24.41
C ASP A 166 -1.20 12.34 -24.40
N GLU A 167 -0.90 11.74 -23.24
CA GLU A 167 0.09 10.67 -23.06
C GLU A 167 -0.32 9.35 -23.73
N LEU A 168 -1.61 8.97 -23.64
CA LEU A 168 -2.15 7.78 -24.32
C LEU A 168 -2.11 7.90 -25.84
N ILE A 169 -2.42 9.09 -26.38
CA ILE A 169 -2.36 9.39 -27.81
C ILE A 169 -0.91 9.39 -28.32
N HIS A 170 0.05 9.80 -27.48
CA HIS A 170 1.47 9.90 -27.83
C HIS A 170 2.33 8.90 -27.05
N PRO A 171 2.29 7.58 -27.37
CA PRO A 171 2.92 6.52 -26.56
C PRO A 171 4.46 6.61 -26.43
N ARG A 172 5.12 7.51 -27.17
CA ARG A 172 6.53 7.86 -26.94
C ARG A 172 6.74 8.65 -25.64
N ARG A 173 5.78 9.48 -25.20
CA ARG A 173 5.88 10.24 -23.95
C ARG A 173 5.75 9.34 -22.71
N LEU A 174 4.84 8.36 -22.74
CA LEU A 174 4.73 7.31 -21.71
C LEU A 174 6.03 6.52 -21.48
N LEU A 175 6.90 6.43 -22.49
CA LEU A 175 8.22 5.78 -22.41
C LEU A 175 9.35 6.70 -21.92
N GLN A 176 9.08 7.98 -21.68
CA GLN A 176 10.01 8.95 -21.04
C GLN A 176 9.85 8.98 -19.50
N CYS A 177 8.84 8.29 -18.96
CA CYS A 177 8.54 8.23 -17.53
C CYS A 177 8.57 9.61 -16.84
N GLY A 178 7.79 10.55 -17.36
CA GLY A 178 7.48 11.81 -16.68
C GLY A 178 6.92 11.57 -15.27
N SER A 179 7.15 12.50 -14.36
CA SER A 179 6.37 12.61 -13.13
C SER A 179 5.03 13.25 -13.48
N GLY A 180 3.96 12.46 -13.50
CA GLY A 180 2.63 12.89 -13.96
C GLY A 180 1.90 13.84 -13.01
N GLY A 181 2.56 14.83 -12.39
CA GLY A 181 1.94 15.91 -11.59
C GLY A 181 1.22 15.47 -10.30
N TRP A 182 1.33 14.20 -9.88
CA TRP A 182 0.55 13.64 -8.78
C TRP A 182 0.77 14.35 -7.44
N PHE A 183 2.01 14.81 -7.20
CA PHE A 183 2.37 15.52 -5.98
C PHE A 183 1.64 16.86 -5.89
N ASP A 184 1.64 17.63 -6.98
CA ASP A 184 1.11 18.99 -7.02
C ASP A 184 -0.43 18.98 -7.04
N LEU A 185 -1.05 18.07 -7.79
CA LEU A 185 -2.51 17.86 -7.80
C LEU A 185 -3.09 17.49 -6.42
N THR A 186 -2.28 16.99 -5.49
CA THR A 186 -2.75 16.45 -4.21
C THR A 186 -2.21 17.17 -2.98
N ASP A 187 -1.77 18.43 -3.11
CA ASP A 187 -1.17 19.21 -2.03
C ASP A 187 0.00 18.47 -1.34
N GLY A 188 0.81 17.77 -2.13
CA GLY A 188 1.94 16.95 -1.68
C GLY A 188 1.57 15.62 -1.01
N ARG A 189 0.29 15.25 -0.93
CA ARG A 189 -0.20 14.07 -0.20
C ARG A 189 0.10 12.75 -0.91
N LEU A 190 0.09 12.74 -2.24
CA LEU A 190 0.29 11.53 -3.06
C LEU A 190 1.46 11.71 -4.01
N ARG A 191 2.52 10.91 -3.80
CA ARG A 191 3.68 10.87 -4.71
C ARG A 191 3.43 9.87 -5.83
N ASP A 192 4.03 10.08 -7.00
CA ASP A 192 3.95 9.17 -8.16
C ASP A 192 4.43 7.76 -7.79
N THR A 193 5.49 7.69 -6.97
CA THR A 193 5.99 6.43 -6.39
C THR A 193 4.96 5.67 -5.54
N ALA A 194 3.93 6.32 -5.01
CA ALA A 194 2.79 5.68 -4.34
C ALA A 194 1.71 5.26 -5.34
N VAL A 195 1.44 6.06 -6.38
CA VAL A 195 0.52 5.70 -7.48
C VAL A 195 0.96 4.41 -8.17
N GLY A 196 2.23 4.37 -8.61
CA GLY A 196 2.82 3.17 -9.22
C GLY A 196 2.86 1.96 -8.30
N ARG A 197 2.90 2.16 -6.96
CA ARG A 197 2.83 1.07 -5.97
C ARG A 197 1.46 0.41 -5.96
N TYR A 198 0.39 1.20 -5.93
CA TYR A 198 -0.97 0.68 -6.00
C TYR A 198 -1.25 0.04 -7.37
N ALA A 199 -0.85 0.72 -8.45
CA ALA A 199 -0.95 0.21 -9.82
C ALA A 199 -0.27 -1.15 -10.00
N ALA A 200 0.98 -1.30 -9.54
CA ALA A 200 1.69 -2.59 -9.62
C ALA A 200 1.01 -3.69 -8.80
N ILE A 201 0.56 -3.43 -7.57
CA ILE A 201 -0.07 -4.45 -6.73
C ILE A 201 -1.44 -4.86 -7.26
N ALA A 202 -2.25 -3.89 -7.72
CA ALA A 202 -3.51 -4.16 -8.41
C ALA A 202 -3.28 -4.95 -9.71
N GLY A 203 -2.23 -4.62 -10.48
CA GLY A 203 -1.81 -5.36 -11.66
C GLY A 203 -1.44 -6.82 -11.36
N LEU A 204 -0.71 -7.10 -10.29
CA LEU A 204 -0.37 -8.47 -9.88
C LEU A 204 -1.61 -9.27 -9.44
N VAL A 205 -2.54 -8.63 -8.73
CA VAL A 205 -3.86 -9.20 -8.41
C VAL A 205 -4.65 -9.49 -9.69
N ALA A 206 -4.62 -8.60 -10.67
CA ALA A 206 -5.32 -8.72 -11.96
C ALA A 206 -4.72 -9.79 -12.88
N ILE A 207 -3.39 -9.90 -12.97
CA ILE A 207 -2.69 -11.02 -13.64
C ILE A 207 -3.19 -12.34 -13.05
N SER A 208 -3.21 -12.47 -11.72
CA SER A 208 -3.77 -13.65 -11.04
C SER A 208 -5.29 -13.84 -11.29
N GLY A 209 -6.01 -12.81 -11.71
CA GLY A 209 -7.42 -12.86 -12.10
C GLY A 209 -7.65 -13.49 -13.48
N LEU A 210 -6.72 -13.35 -14.43
CA LEU A 210 -6.81 -13.89 -15.80
C LEU A 210 -6.95 -15.42 -15.86
N TRP A 211 -6.55 -16.13 -14.80
CA TRP A 211 -6.77 -17.58 -14.68
C TRP A 211 -8.23 -17.97 -14.40
N ARG A 212 -9.13 -17.02 -14.10
CA ARG A 212 -10.56 -17.26 -13.92
C ARG A 212 -11.32 -17.00 -15.24
N PRO A 213 -11.81 -18.03 -15.95
CA PRO A 213 -12.28 -17.90 -17.34
C PRO A 213 -13.38 -16.83 -17.51
N ASN A 214 -14.43 -16.88 -16.69
CA ASN A 214 -15.61 -16.01 -16.80
C ASN A 214 -15.33 -14.52 -16.53
N TRP A 215 -14.15 -14.16 -16.00
CA TRP A 215 -13.79 -12.78 -15.62
C TRP A 215 -12.56 -12.26 -16.37
N ARG A 216 -12.08 -12.98 -17.40
CA ARG A 216 -10.85 -12.64 -18.14
C ARG A 216 -10.86 -11.23 -18.74
N LEU A 217 -11.98 -10.80 -19.33
CA LEU A 217 -12.10 -9.46 -19.90
C LEU A 217 -11.96 -8.38 -18.82
N VAL A 218 -12.70 -8.51 -17.71
CA VAL A 218 -12.66 -7.56 -16.59
C VAL A 218 -11.25 -7.46 -15.98
N TRP A 219 -10.60 -8.60 -15.73
CA TRP A 219 -9.22 -8.61 -15.22
C TRP A 219 -8.19 -8.11 -16.26
N GLY A 220 -8.45 -8.31 -17.55
CA GLY A 220 -7.65 -7.75 -18.65
C GLY A 220 -7.71 -6.22 -18.69
N SER A 221 -8.91 -5.64 -18.62
CA SER A 221 -9.09 -4.18 -18.58
C SER A 221 -8.46 -3.56 -17.33
N ILE A 222 -8.63 -4.19 -16.15
CA ILE A 222 -7.97 -3.74 -14.92
C ILE A 222 -6.44 -3.82 -15.07
N LEU A 223 -5.90 -4.90 -15.63
CA LEU A 223 -4.46 -5.03 -15.86
C LEU A 223 -3.92 -3.98 -16.83
N ALA A 224 -4.63 -3.69 -17.92
CA ALA A 224 -4.24 -2.65 -18.87
C ALA A 224 -4.17 -1.26 -18.19
N ALA A 225 -5.23 -0.89 -17.45
CA ALA A 225 -5.24 0.36 -16.67
C ALA A 225 -4.11 0.41 -15.63
N CYS A 226 -3.82 -0.70 -14.96
CA CYS A 226 -2.71 -0.81 -14.00
C CYS A 226 -1.33 -0.64 -14.67
N ILE A 227 -1.12 -1.19 -15.87
CA ILE A 227 0.15 -1.06 -16.60
C ILE A 227 0.34 0.39 -17.09
N LEU A 228 -0.69 1.01 -17.66
CA LEU A 228 -0.64 2.39 -18.13
C LEU A 228 -0.38 3.37 -16.97
N LEU A 229 -1.09 3.21 -15.84
CA LEU A 229 -0.89 4.03 -14.64
C LEU A 229 0.50 3.78 -14.00
N LEU A 230 1.02 2.56 -14.07
CA LEU A 230 2.37 2.24 -13.61
C LEU A 230 3.44 2.94 -14.48
N LEU A 231 3.30 2.94 -15.80
CA LEU A 231 4.19 3.67 -16.73
C LEU A 231 4.17 5.18 -16.45
N PHE A 232 2.98 5.79 -16.48
CA PHE A 232 2.77 7.22 -16.22
C PHE A 232 3.24 7.70 -14.83
N SER A 233 3.29 6.80 -13.85
CA SER A 233 3.82 7.13 -12.51
C SER A 233 5.35 7.27 -12.44
N GLY A 234 6.09 6.91 -13.49
CA GLY A 234 7.56 6.90 -13.52
C GLY A 234 8.24 6.05 -12.42
N ALA A 235 7.48 5.23 -11.70
CA ALA A 235 7.88 4.65 -10.43
C ALA A 235 8.81 3.43 -10.62
N ARG A 236 10.08 3.66 -10.97
CA ARG A 236 11.09 2.62 -11.26
C ARG A 236 11.11 1.44 -10.28
N GLY A 237 11.07 1.72 -8.97
CA GLY A 237 11.03 0.71 -7.91
C GLY A 237 9.74 -0.12 -7.89
N ALA A 238 8.62 0.44 -8.34
CA ALA A 238 7.38 -0.29 -8.59
C ALA A 238 7.48 -1.14 -9.86
N MET A 239 8.06 -0.62 -10.94
CA MET A 239 8.23 -1.35 -12.22
C MET A 239 9.12 -2.59 -12.05
N GLY A 240 10.29 -2.44 -11.43
CA GLY A 240 11.18 -3.57 -11.13
C GLY A 240 10.52 -4.62 -10.22
N GLY A 241 9.82 -4.18 -9.18
CA GLY A 241 9.03 -5.07 -8.33
C GLY A 241 7.90 -5.78 -9.09
N PHE A 242 7.22 -5.07 -10.01
CA PHE A 242 6.12 -5.61 -10.81
C PHE A 242 6.59 -6.70 -11.77
N ALA A 243 7.76 -6.51 -12.40
CA ALA A 243 8.38 -7.54 -13.23
C ALA A 243 8.69 -8.82 -12.43
N VAL A 244 9.32 -8.70 -11.26
CA VAL A 244 9.62 -9.84 -10.38
C VAL A 244 8.35 -10.54 -9.89
N GLY A 245 7.34 -9.78 -9.45
CA GLY A 245 6.03 -10.32 -9.06
C GLY A 245 5.31 -11.02 -10.21
N THR A 246 5.42 -10.51 -11.43
CA THR A 246 4.78 -11.07 -12.64
C THR A 246 5.43 -12.40 -13.04
N VAL A 247 6.76 -12.45 -13.11
CA VAL A 247 7.51 -13.69 -13.39
C VAL A 247 7.18 -14.77 -12.35
N LEU A 248 7.12 -14.40 -11.07
CA LEU A 248 6.74 -15.31 -9.98
C LEU A 248 5.27 -15.78 -10.10
N THR A 249 4.34 -14.91 -10.50
CA THR A 249 2.94 -15.26 -10.73
C THR A 249 2.79 -16.31 -11.85
N VAL A 250 3.43 -16.06 -13.00
CA VAL A 250 3.44 -16.98 -14.14
C VAL A 250 4.09 -18.32 -13.77
N ALA A 251 5.20 -18.28 -13.04
CA ALA A 251 5.92 -19.47 -12.58
C ALA A 251 5.07 -20.34 -11.64
N LEU A 252 4.32 -19.74 -10.73
CA LEU A 252 3.46 -20.46 -9.78
C LEU A 252 2.19 -21.02 -10.44
N TYR A 253 1.58 -20.30 -11.41
CA TYR A 253 0.39 -20.79 -12.10
C TYR A 253 0.68 -21.90 -13.11
N GLY A 254 1.62 -21.69 -14.03
CA GLY A 254 1.85 -22.59 -15.17
C GLY A 254 3.10 -23.48 -15.06
N GLY A 255 3.85 -23.37 -13.96
CA GLY A 255 5.06 -24.14 -13.72
C GLY A 255 6.16 -23.90 -14.75
N ARG A 256 7.12 -24.83 -14.83
CA ARG A 256 8.31 -24.70 -15.70
C ARG A 256 7.99 -24.40 -17.17
N ARG A 257 6.90 -24.95 -17.72
CA ARG A 257 6.50 -24.71 -19.13
C ARG A 257 6.07 -23.26 -19.36
N ALA A 258 5.31 -22.66 -18.43
CA ALA A 258 4.94 -21.24 -18.54
C ALA A 258 6.11 -20.29 -18.25
N VAL A 259 7.07 -20.69 -17.40
CA VAL A 259 8.34 -19.93 -17.26
C VAL A 259 9.11 -19.92 -18.57
N LEU A 260 9.26 -21.06 -19.25
CA LEU A 260 9.95 -21.13 -20.55
C LEU A 260 9.20 -20.34 -21.63
N ALA A 261 7.87 -20.45 -21.72
CA ALA A 261 7.07 -19.66 -22.65
C ALA A 261 7.13 -18.16 -22.35
N GLY A 262 7.10 -17.77 -21.06
CA GLY A 262 7.24 -16.37 -20.64
C GLY A 262 8.63 -15.81 -20.87
N ALA A 263 9.69 -16.60 -20.68
CA ALA A 263 11.06 -16.23 -21.00
C ALA A 263 11.28 -16.08 -22.51
N LEU A 264 10.70 -16.97 -23.32
CA LEU A 264 10.71 -16.85 -24.78
C LEU A 264 9.94 -15.60 -25.25
N ALA A 265 8.76 -15.34 -24.69
CA ALA A 265 8.01 -14.13 -24.96
C ALA A 265 8.78 -12.86 -24.56
N LEU A 266 9.43 -12.85 -23.38
CA LEU A 266 10.28 -11.74 -22.95
C LEU A 266 11.51 -11.56 -23.85
N ALA A 267 12.12 -12.63 -24.35
CA ALA A 267 13.22 -12.54 -25.31
C ALA A 267 12.76 -11.97 -26.66
N LEU A 268 11.57 -12.37 -27.14
CA LEU A 268 10.96 -11.81 -28.35
C LEU A 268 10.58 -10.34 -28.17
N PHE A 269 10.01 -9.96 -27.02
CA PHE A 269 9.76 -8.55 -26.70
C PHE A 269 11.05 -7.75 -26.60
N ALA A 270 12.09 -8.26 -25.92
CA ALA A 270 13.39 -7.59 -25.85
C ALA A 270 13.99 -7.37 -27.24
N LEU A 271 13.91 -8.37 -28.13
CA LEU A 271 14.36 -8.26 -29.52
C LEU A 271 13.58 -7.18 -30.29
N VAL A 272 12.25 -7.10 -30.13
CA VAL A 272 11.40 -6.08 -30.78
C VAL A 272 11.66 -4.68 -30.22
N PHE A 273 11.77 -4.53 -28.89
CA PHE A 273 12.08 -3.24 -28.25
C PHE A 273 13.49 -2.75 -28.62
N TRP A 274 14.47 -3.66 -28.76
CA TRP A 274 15.81 -3.35 -29.25
C TRP A 274 15.79 -2.93 -30.72
N ALA A 275 15.18 -3.73 -31.60
CA ALA A 275 15.12 -3.46 -33.04
C ALA A 275 14.32 -2.19 -33.42
N THR A 276 13.49 -1.67 -32.52
CA THR A 276 12.72 -0.42 -32.69
C THR A 276 13.35 0.79 -32.00
N GLY A 277 14.46 0.64 -31.28
CA GLY A 277 15.07 1.69 -30.46
C GLY A 277 14.27 2.09 -29.22
N LEU A 278 13.07 1.53 -29.02
CA LEU A 278 12.22 1.78 -27.85
C LEU A 278 12.90 1.32 -26.55
N PHE A 279 13.78 0.32 -26.63
CA PHE A 279 14.58 -0.10 -25.49
C PHE A 279 15.51 1.02 -25.02
N ASP A 280 16.22 1.71 -25.90
CA ASP A 280 17.20 2.72 -25.48
C ASP A 280 16.53 3.94 -24.84
N THR A 281 15.42 4.42 -25.42
CA THR A 281 14.60 5.49 -24.81
C THR A 281 14.08 5.06 -23.44
N PHE A 282 13.46 3.87 -23.32
CA PHE A 282 12.94 3.40 -22.02
C PHE A 282 14.07 3.12 -21.01
N TYR A 283 15.20 2.55 -21.44
CA TYR A 283 16.33 2.23 -20.58
C TYR A 283 16.98 3.51 -20.06
N HIS A 284 17.22 4.50 -20.93
CA HIS A 284 17.80 5.77 -20.51
C HIS A 284 16.82 6.70 -19.82
N ASP A 285 15.54 6.80 -20.20
CA ASP A 285 14.61 7.75 -19.58
C ASP A 285 13.75 7.15 -18.44
N CYS A 286 13.40 5.87 -18.48
CA CYS A 286 12.64 5.22 -17.39
C CYS A 286 13.52 4.52 -16.35
N LEU A 287 14.57 3.78 -16.74
CA LEU A 287 15.40 3.03 -15.77
C LEU A 287 16.57 3.86 -15.24
N PHE A 288 17.38 4.42 -16.14
CA PHE A 288 18.62 5.13 -15.86
C PHE A 288 18.50 6.62 -16.22
N ARG A 289 17.35 7.25 -15.88
CA ARG A 289 17.13 8.67 -16.15
C ARG A 289 18.24 9.50 -15.57
N GLY A 290 19.02 10.05 -16.50
CA GLY A 290 19.99 11.11 -16.26
C GLY A 290 19.43 12.10 -15.26
N SER A 291 20.21 12.39 -14.23
CA SER A 291 20.22 13.67 -13.55
C SER A 291 20.72 14.77 -14.49
N ARG A 292 20.18 14.81 -15.72
CA ARG A 292 19.98 16.05 -16.45
C ARG A 292 19.03 16.85 -15.59
N SER A 293 19.61 17.59 -14.65
CA SER A 293 18.95 18.72 -14.04
C SER A 293 18.22 19.46 -15.16
N GLN A 294 16.93 19.72 -14.96
CA GLN A 294 16.41 20.97 -15.46
C GLN A 294 17.12 22.07 -14.66
N THR A 295 18.38 22.30 -15.01
CA THR A 295 18.93 23.65 -15.08
C THR A 295 18.02 24.34 -16.08
N SER A 296 16.87 24.78 -15.59
CA SER A 296 16.09 25.78 -16.27
C SER A 296 17.06 26.92 -16.45
N GLU A 297 17.48 27.12 -17.71
CA GLU A 297 18.16 28.32 -18.15
C GLU A 297 17.10 29.44 -18.18
N GLN A 298 16.52 29.66 -16.99
CA GLN A 298 15.75 30.81 -16.59
C GLN A 298 16.78 31.93 -16.53
N GLN A 299 17.14 32.37 -17.73
CA GLN A 299 18.05 33.45 -18.02
C GLN A 299 17.55 34.65 -17.23
N VAL A 300 18.17 34.88 -16.07
CA VAL A 300 17.95 36.07 -15.26
C VAL A 300 18.57 37.21 -16.03
N SER A 301 17.84 37.70 -17.03
CA SER A 301 18.06 39.01 -17.61
C SER A 301 18.19 39.98 -16.43
N PRO A 302 19.34 40.64 -16.27
CA PRO A 302 19.56 41.49 -15.11
C PRO A 302 18.45 42.55 -15.07
N PRO A 303 17.86 42.83 -13.91
CA PRO A 303 16.80 43.82 -13.82
C PRO A 303 17.31 45.14 -14.37
N ALA A 304 16.59 45.71 -15.34
CA ALA A 304 16.91 47.02 -15.87
C ALA A 304 16.91 48.01 -14.71
N ILE A 305 17.99 48.79 -14.57
CA ILE A 305 18.11 49.80 -13.53
C ILE A 305 17.19 50.96 -13.92
N GLU A 306 15.95 50.90 -13.45
CA GLU A 306 14.98 51.97 -13.61
C GLU A 306 15.37 53.12 -12.67
N THR A 307 16.03 54.13 -13.23
CA THR A 307 16.63 55.24 -12.49
C THR A 307 15.55 56.12 -11.85
N LEU A 308 15.23 55.81 -10.59
CA LEU A 308 14.19 56.45 -9.81
C LEU A 308 14.57 57.91 -9.48
N GLN A 309 14.08 58.85 -10.29
CA GLN A 309 14.30 60.28 -10.07
C GLN A 309 13.58 60.76 -8.80
N VAL A 310 14.34 61.03 -7.75
CA VAL A 310 13.85 61.66 -6.52
C VAL A 310 13.80 63.18 -6.70
N THR A 311 12.61 63.71 -6.98
CA THR A 311 12.35 65.15 -6.99
C THR A 311 12.29 65.67 -5.55
N GLN A 312 13.36 66.31 -5.07
CA GLN A 312 13.35 67.09 -3.81
C GLN A 312 13.32 68.60 -4.11
N GLY A 313 12.41 69.30 -3.41
CA GLY A 313 12.26 70.76 -3.48
C GLY A 313 13.22 71.50 -2.56
N ALA A 314 13.50 72.76 -2.90
CA ALA A 314 14.55 73.57 -2.29
C ALA A 314 14.21 74.19 -0.91
N SER A 315 15.24 74.24 -0.05
CA SER A 315 15.60 75.35 0.87
C SER A 315 17.09 75.11 1.22
N GLU A 316 18.06 75.83 0.66
CA GLU A 316 18.48 77.21 1.02
C GLU A 316 19.27 77.28 2.35
N GLU A 317 20.61 77.29 2.28
CA GLU A 317 21.50 78.37 2.79
C GLU A 317 23.02 77.97 2.79
N ARG A 318 23.90 78.93 2.42
CA ARG A 318 25.38 79.03 2.60
C ARG A 318 26.38 78.06 1.92
N GLN A 319 27.08 78.64 0.94
CA GLN A 319 28.52 78.48 0.59
C GLN A 319 29.46 78.96 1.76
N PRO A 320 30.83 78.84 1.70
CA PRO A 320 31.67 78.78 0.50
C PRO A 320 32.92 77.83 0.48
N ASP A 321 33.52 77.76 -0.71
CA ASP A 321 34.93 77.52 -1.11
C ASP A 321 35.72 76.27 -0.65
N ASN A 322 36.16 75.44 -1.63
CA ASN A 322 37.50 75.64 -2.23
C ASN A 322 37.78 74.82 -3.52
N ASP A 323 38.34 75.51 -4.53
CA ASP A 323 39.44 75.14 -5.45
C ASP A 323 39.64 73.72 -6.08
N GLN A 324 39.71 73.71 -7.43
CA GLN A 324 40.81 73.18 -8.29
C GLN A 324 41.10 71.64 -8.34
N GLN A 325 41.64 71.01 -9.41
CA GLN A 325 41.99 71.42 -10.79
C GLN A 325 42.38 70.19 -11.67
N SER A 326 41.87 70.08 -12.91
CA SER A 326 42.47 69.36 -14.08
C SER A 326 42.72 67.82 -13.94
N THR A 327 43.09 67.02 -14.96
CA THR A 327 43.30 67.20 -16.42
C THR A 327 42.77 65.96 -17.18
N GLN A 328 42.52 66.09 -18.48
CA GLN A 328 42.36 64.95 -19.41
C GLN A 328 43.72 64.31 -19.76
N GLU A 329 43.72 63.06 -20.25
CA GLU A 329 44.44 62.73 -21.48
C GLU A 329 43.96 61.41 -22.12
N ALA A 330 44.18 61.27 -23.43
CA ALA A 330 43.98 60.07 -24.22
C ALA A 330 45.19 59.91 -25.16
N PRO A 331 45.41 58.72 -25.75
CA PRO A 331 45.43 58.73 -27.22
C PRO A 331 44.89 57.47 -27.92
N THR A 332 44.47 57.68 -29.16
CA THR A 332 44.23 56.70 -30.24
C THR A 332 45.40 56.77 -31.25
N PRO A 333 45.33 56.22 -32.48
CA PRO A 333 45.03 54.85 -32.93
C PRO A 333 46.17 54.25 -33.81
N VAL A 334 46.02 53.00 -34.27
CA VAL A 334 46.68 52.48 -35.51
C VAL A 334 45.65 51.64 -36.31
N ASP A 335 45.78 51.62 -37.64
CA ASP A 335 44.77 51.15 -38.61
C ASP A 335 45.37 50.31 -39.77
N THR A 336 44.56 49.42 -40.35
CA THR A 336 44.68 48.66 -41.64
C THR A 336 43.60 47.55 -41.64
N GLY A 337 42.84 47.21 -42.70
CA GLY A 337 42.82 47.58 -44.12
C GLY A 337 42.97 46.31 -45.02
N ALA A 338 42.20 46.04 -46.09
CA ALA A 338 41.01 46.72 -46.65
C ALA A 338 40.28 45.87 -47.75
N LEU A 339 38.98 46.14 -48.02
CA LEU A 339 38.22 45.95 -49.29
C LEU A 339 37.91 44.49 -49.80
N PRO A 340 37.08 44.27 -50.87
CA PRO A 340 35.63 44.55 -50.92
C PRO A 340 34.77 43.46 -51.67
N SER A 341 33.43 43.59 -51.68
CA SER A 341 32.56 43.70 -52.90
C SER A 341 31.07 43.33 -52.70
N ASP A 342 30.20 44.32 -52.95
CA ASP A 342 28.99 44.30 -53.80
C ASP A 342 27.80 43.33 -53.58
N SER A 343 26.64 43.92 -53.25
CA SER A 343 25.29 43.34 -53.41
C SER A 343 24.69 43.67 -54.79
N PRO A 344 23.50 43.16 -55.16
CA PRO A 344 22.31 44.04 -55.01
C PRO A 344 20.94 43.37 -54.74
N SER A 345 20.10 44.12 -54.02
CA SER A 345 18.64 44.33 -54.25
C SER A 345 17.69 43.15 -54.56
N SER A 346 16.69 42.95 -53.68
CA SER A 346 15.30 43.35 -54.01
C SER A 346 14.33 43.31 -52.81
N THR A 347 13.64 44.42 -52.57
CA THR A 347 12.36 44.51 -51.82
C THR A 347 11.44 45.45 -52.64
N PRO A 348 10.10 45.38 -52.51
CA PRO A 348 9.45 46.26 -51.53
C PRO A 348 8.10 45.74 -50.94
N GLU A 349 7.57 46.49 -49.97
CA GLU A 349 6.12 46.68 -49.67
C GLU A 349 5.28 45.49 -49.07
N GLN A 350 4.28 45.71 -48.18
CA GLN A 350 3.84 46.93 -47.46
C GLN A 350 3.19 46.60 -46.09
N GLN A 351 2.68 47.65 -45.42
CA GLN A 351 1.98 47.75 -44.12
C GLN A 351 0.77 46.76 -43.96
N SER A 352 0.18 46.48 -42.78
CA SER A 352 -0.21 47.47 -41.76
C SER A 352 -0.69 46.92 -40.39
N ASP A 353 -0.44 47.71 -39.34
CA ASP A 353 -1.21 48.00 -38.11
C ASP A 353 -2.35 47.09 -37.56
N LYS A 354 -2.24 46.84 -36.23
CA LYS A 354 -3.23 47.11 -35.14
C LYS A 354 -4.36 46.13 -34.72
N THR A 355 -4.25 45.77 -33.42
CA THR A 355 -5.24 46.02 -32.33
C THR A 355 -6.18 44.90 -31.83
N GLN A 356 -6.42 45.00 -30.53
CA GLN A 356 -7.20 44.17 -29.60
C GLN A 356 -8.72 44.16 -29.85
N GLN A 357 -9.37 43.01 -29.60
CA GLN A 357 -10.67 42.80 -28.89
C GLN A 357 -10.97 41.29 -28.95
N SER A 358 -11.41 40.54 -27.93
CA SER A 358 -12.33 40.77 -26.81
C SER A 358 -13.78 41.07 -27.21
N THR A 359 -14.59 40.02 -27.38
CA THR A 359 -15.91 39.87 -26.69
C THR A 359 -16.39 38.42 -26.74
N ALA A 360 -17.41 38.08 -25.93
CA ALA A 360 -18.07 36.76 -25.92
C ALA A 360 -19.50 36.81 -26.49
N LYS A 361 -20.00 35.66 -26.98
CA LYS A 361 -21.41 35.28 -27.21
C LYS A 361 -21.47 33.74 -27.26
N ALA A 362 -22.36 32.97 -26.61
CA ALA A 362 -23.76 33.10 -26.19
C ALA A 362 -24.80 32.55 -27.20
N LEU A 363 -25.31 31.36 -26.85
CA LEU A 363 -26.65 30.75 -27.07
C LEU A 363 -27.63 31.34 -28.11
N ILE A 364 -28.23 30.46 -28.93
CA ILE A 364 -29.70 30.31 -29.07
C ILE A 364 -30.07 28.97 -29.80
N PRO A 365 -31.27 28.37 -29.59
CA PRO A 365 -31.57 26.97 -29.97
C PRO A 365 -32.57 26.80 -31.14
N VAL A 366 -32.86 25.54 -31.51
CA VAL A 366 -34.00 25.11 -32.35
C VAL A 366 -34.67 23.86 -31.74
N ASP A 367 -35.98 23.68 -31.98
CA ASP A 367 -36.90 22.75 -31.31
C ASP A 367 -37.22 21.47 -32.14
N THR A 368 -38.17 20.68 -31.64
CA THR A 368 -38.58 19.30 -31.97
C THR A 368 -39.34 19.10 -33.31
N GLY A 369 -39.33 17.85 -33.79
CA GLY A 369 -40.06 17.41 -35.01
C GLY A 369 -40.34 15.89 -35.03
N ALA A 370 -41.60 15.51 -35.29
CA ALA A 370 -42.25 14.22 -35.00
C ALA A 370 -41.78 12.91 -35.71
N LEU A 371 -42.24 11.80 -35.11
CA LEU A 371 -42.43 10.40 -35.63
C LEU A 371 -43.36 10.34 -36.88
N PRO A 372 -43.56 9.21 -37.63
CA PRO A 372 -43.61 7.81 -37.13
C PRO A 372 -43.25 6.61 -38.08
N ALA A 373 -43.46 5.37 -37.55
CA ALA A 373 -43.93 4.11 -38.20
C ALA A 373 -42.97 2.89 -38.30
N ASP A 374 -43.50 1.71 -37.93
CA ASP A 374 -42.93 0.33 -37.96
C ASP A 374 -43.78 -0.61 -38.87
N PRO A 375 -43.47 -1.92 -39.04
CA PRO A 375 -42.20 -2.56 -39.42
C PRO A 375 -42.33 -3.25 -40.82
N PRO A 376 -42.76 -4.51 -41.09
CA PRO A 376 -42.70 -5.84 -40.39
C PRO A 376 -41.95 -6.96 -41.20
N SER A 377 -41.90 -8.20 -40.65
CA SER A 377 -41.59 -9.50 -41.31
C SER A 377 -40.14 -9.74 -41.83
N SER A 378 -39.61 -10.98 -42.00
CA SER A 378 -39.88 -12.30 -41.37
C SER A 378 -38.72 -13.31 -41.63
N THR A 379 -38.74 -14.43 -40.89
CA THR A 379 -38.04 -15.74 -41.01
C THR A 379 -37.80 -16.28 -42.45
N PRO A 380 -36.88 -17.25 -42.73
CA PRO A 380 -36.52 -18.38 -41.84
C PRO A 380 -35.05 -18.91 -41.83
N GLU A 381 -34.93 -20.05 -41.13
CA GLU A 381 -33.84 -21.01 -40.91
C GLU A 381 -32.91 -21.38 -42.08
N GLN A 382 -31.71 -21.89 -41.73
CA GLN A 382 -31.32 -23.23 -42.22
C GLN A 382 -30.35 -23.96 -41.28
N GLN A 383 -30.51 -25.29 -41.19
CA GLN A 383 -29.57 -26.22 -40.56
C GLN A 383 -28.54 -26.73 -41.59
N SER A 384 -27.38 -27.20 -41.12
CA SER A 384 -26.65 -28.29 -41.77
C SER A 384 -25.77 -29.03 -40.77
N ASP A 385 -25.52 -30.31 -41.05
CA ASP A 385 -25.11 -31.34 -40.10
C ASP A 385 -23.87 -32.09 -40.61
N LYS A 386 -23.13 -32.73 -39.70
CA LYS A 386 -22.06 -33.74 -39.92
C LYS A 386 -20.88 -33.40 -40.86
N THR A 387 -19.68 -33.70 -40.37
CA THR A 387 -18.87 -34.78 -40.97
C THR A 387 -18.08 -35.48 -39.86
N GLN A 388 -18.08 -36.81 -39.87
CA GLN A 388 -17.19 -37.65 -39.07
C GLN A 388 -15.99 -38.03 -39.93
N GLN A 389 -14.80 -38.18 -39.33
CA GLN A 389 -13.75 -38.97 -39.97
C GLN A 389 -12.95 -39.76 -38.92
N SER A 390 -12.69 -41.03 -39.24
CA SER A 390 -11.95 -41.98 -38.42
C SER A 390 -10.47 -41.98 -38.78
N THR A 391 -9.61 -42.41 -37.87
CA THR A 391 -8.22 -42.77 -38.17
C THR A 391 -7.79 -43.91 -37.25
N GLN A 392 -7.50 -45.09 -37.80
CA GLN A 392 -7.08 -46.27 -37.04
C GLN A 392 -6.21 -47.21 -37.89
N GLU A 393 -4.90 -46.98 -37.88
CA GLU A 393 -3.79 -47.83 -38.37
C GLU A 393 -2.51 -47.33 -37.67
N ALA A 394 -1.41 -48.06 -37.50
CA ALA A 394 -1.15 -49.50 -37.33
C ALA A 394 0.25 -49.63 -36.66
N PRO A 395 0.59 -50.71 -35.93
CA PRO A 395 1.87 -50.81 -35.23
C PRO A 395 3.03 -51.23 -36.14
N ILE A 396 4.24 -50.72 -35.86
CA ILE A 396 5.49 -51.15 -36.53
C ILE A 396 6.22 -52.16 -35.64
N THR A 397 6.52 -53.32 -36.21
CA THR A 397 7.39 -54.35 -35.61
C THR A 397 8.84 -54.11 -36.00
N VAL A 398 9.79 -54.33 -35.08
CA VAL A 398 11.21 -54.52 -35.41
C VAL A 398 11.67 -55.79 -34.72
N ASP A 399 12.42 -56.63 -35.44
CA ASP A 399 12.78 -57.98 -35.07
C ASP A 399 14.31 -58.14 -35.04
N THR A 400 14.86 -58.86 -34.05
CA THR A 400 16.30 -59.17 -33.96
C THR A 400 16.56 -60.36 -33.05
N GLY A 401 16.91 -61.51 -33.64
CA GLY A 401 17.42 -62.70 -32.95
C GLY A 401 18.96 -62.72 -32.80
N THR A 402 19.65 -63.78 -32.32
CA THR A 402 19.23 -65.05 -31.67
C THR A 402 20.48 -65.76 -31.09
N LEU A 403 20.53 -65.98 -29.75
CA LEU A 403 21.32 -67.02 -29.03
C LEU A 403 22.88 -67.04 -29.23
N PRO A 404 23.69 -67.94 -28.59
CA PRO A 404 23.41 -68.98 -27.59
C PRO A 404 24.32 -69.00 -26.31
N ALA A 405 24.03 -69.97 -25.43
CA ALA A 405 24.93 -70.74 -24.54
C ALA A 405 25.03 -70.43 -23.02
N ASP A 406 24.87 -71.52 -22.27
CA ASP A 406 24.89 -71.78 -20.81
C ASP A 406 26.10 -72.71 -20.46
N PRO A 407 26.35 -73.20 -19.21
CA PRO A 407 26.15 -72.69 -17.83
C PRO A 407 27.46 -72.95 -16.99
N PRO A 408 27.52 -73.56 -15.76
CA PRO A 408 26.80 -73.40 -14.47
C PRO A 408 27.74 -73.16 -13.23
N SER A 409 27.21 -72.76 -12.06
CA SER A 409 27.77 -73.18 -10.72
C SER A 409 26.85 -72.95 -9.49
N SER A 410 26.66 -74.01 -8.68
CA SER A 410 26.49 -74.10 -7.19
C SER A 410 25.63 -73.10 -6.37
N SER A 411 24.43 -73.53 -5.93
CA SER A 411 24.01 -73.96 -4.55
C SER A 411 24.62 -73.37 -3.24
N PRO A 412 23.97 -73.47 -2.05
CA PRO A 412 22.54 -73.77 -1.68
C PRO A 412 21.97 -72.97 -0.44
N GLU A 413 20.83 -73.45 0.13
CA GLU A 413 20.29 -73.25 1.52
C GLU A 413 19.67 -71.88 1.91
N GLN A 414 18.60 -71.73 2.73
CA GLN A 414 17.56 -72.57 3.41
C GLN A 414 16.20 -71.82 3.21
N GLN A 415 14.98 -72.38 3.12
CA GLN A 415 14.21 -73.48 3.78
C GLN A 415 13.34 -73.04 5.00
N SER A 416 12.14 -73.64 5.11
CA SER A 416 11.03 -73.38 6.06
C SER A 416 10.21 -72.07 5.84
N ASP A 417 8.86 -72.05 5.99
CA ASP A 417 7.93 -73.18 6.23
C ASP A 417 6.51 -73.00 5.65
N LYS A 418 5.69 -74.06 5.72
CA LYS A 418 4.32 -74.15 5.17
C LYS A 418 3.23 -73.96 6.24
N THR A 419 2.10 -73.38 5.82
CA THR A 419 0.76 -73.76 6.30
C THR A 419 -0.22 -73.85 5.13
N GLN A 420 -1.12 -74.83 5.14
CA GLN A 420 -2.12 -75.08 4.10
C GLN A 420 -3.54 -74.94 4.68
N GLN A 421 -4.47 -74.40 3.88
CA GLN A 421 -5.90 -74.79 3.79
C GLN A 421 -6.57 -73.82 2.79
N SER A 422 -7.63 -74.14 2.06
CA SER A 422 -8.23 -75.39 1.55
C SER A 422 -9.53 -74.93 0.87
N THR A 423 -9.82 -75.42 -0.33
CA THR A 423 -11.01 -75.05 -1.11
C THR A 423 -12.36 -75.42 -0.45
N ALA A 424 -13.38 -74.59 -0.68
CA ALA A 424 -14.80 -74.95 -0.66
C ALA A 424 -15.50 -74.32 -1.89
N LYS A 425 -16.67 -74.83 -2.31
CA LYS A 425 -17.21 -74.62 -3.67
C LYS A 425 -18.75 -74.60 -3.71
N ALA A 426 -19.33 -73.72 -4.55
CA ALA A 426 -20.74 -73.68 -4.99
C ALA A 426 -21.78 -73.27 -3.90
N PRO A 427 -23.04 -72.94 -4.26
CA PRO A 427 -23.65 -72.89 -5.59
C PRO A 427 -24.23 -71.51 -6.00
N ILE A 428 -24.78 -71.45 -7.22
CA ILE A 428 -25.60 -70.36 -7.76
C ILE A 428 -27.08 -70.66 -7.46
N THR A 429 -27.87 -69.64 -7.13
CA THR A 429 -29.34 -69.69 -7.25
C THR A 429 -29.83 -68.44 -7.98
N VAL A 430 -30.72 -68.63 -8.96
CA VAL A 430 -31.49 -67.57 -9.62
C VAL A 430 -32.93 -67.71 -9.16
N ASP A 431 -33.63 -66.61 -8.90
CA ASP A 431 -35.09 -66.61 -8.84
C ASP A 431 -35.68 -65.27 -9.33
N THR A 432 -36.96 -65.26 -9.71
CA THR A 432 -37.52 -64.30 -10.67
C THR A 432 -38.91 -63.77 -10.29
N GLY A 433 -39.15 -62.47 -10.49
CA GLY A 433 -40.48 -61.84 -10.42
C GLY A 433 -40.69 -60.89 -9.23
N THR A 434 -41.67 -59.97 -9.22
CA THR A 434 -42.61 -59.54 -10.28
C THR A 434 -43.01 -58.07 -10.05
N LEU A 435 -43.46 -57.42 -11.14
CA LEU A 435 -44.18 -56.12 -11.26
C LEU A 435 -45.23 -55.82 -10.15
N PRO A 436 -45.62 -54.55 -9.89
CA PRO A 436 -46.00 -53.55 -10.91
C PRO A 436 -45.45 -52.11 -10.76
N ALA A 437 -45.85 -51.25 -11.71
CA ALA A 437 -45.46 -49.85 -11.86
C ALA A 437 -46.65 -48.90 -11.63
N ASP A 438 -46.37 -47.61 -11.48
CA ASP A 438 -47.35 -46.51 -11.48
C ASP A 438 -46.77 -45.23 -12.16
N PRO A 439 -47.59 -44.24 -12.56
CA PRO A 439 -47.32 -43.38 -13.73
C PRO A 439 -46.66 -42.01 -13.44
N PRO A 440 -46.20 -41.30 -14.51
CA PRO A 440 -45.65 -39.94 -14.40
C PRO A 440 -46.73 -38.85 -14.43
N SER A 441 -46.46 -37.72 -13.78
CA SER A 441 -47.27 -36.49 -13.86
C SER A 441 -46.47 -35.33 -14.43
N SER A 442 -47.07 -34.64 -15.41
CA SER A 442 -46.55 -33.41 -16.03
C SER A 442 -46.84 -32.16 -15.20
N THR A 443 -46.15 -31.05 -15.51
CA THR A 443 -46.49 -29.71 -15.02
C THR A 443 -46.37 -28.70 -16.15
N GLN A 444 -47.48 -28.08 -16.54
CA GLN A 444 -47.53 -27.05 -17.59
C GLN A 444 -48.76 -26.15 -17.34
N GLU A 445 -48.54 -24.82 -17.24
CA GLU A 445 -49.44 -23.68 -17.60
C GLU A 445 -50.90 -23.62 -17.03
N GLN A 446 -51.53 -22.47 -16.73
CA GLN A 446 -51.17 -21.02 -16.75
C GLN A 446 -52.09 -20.22 -15.75
N PRO A 447 -52.29 -18.86 -15.79
CA PRO A 447 -52.85 -18.08 -14.66
C PRO A 447 -54.39 -17.81 -14.82
N PRO A 448 -55.06 -16.90 -14.07
CA PRO A 448 -54.85 -15.43 -14.05
C PRO A 448 -54.67 -14.90 -12.59
N ASP A 449 -54.76 -13.61 -12.20
CA ASP A 449 -55.25 -12.39 -12.85
C ASP A 449 -54.61 -11.09 -12.28
N LYS A 450 -54.93 -9.93 -12.87
CA LYS A 450 -54.57 -8.58 -12.40
C LYS A 450 -55.80 -7.83 -11.87
N THR A 451 -55.63 -7.02 -10.82
CA THR A 451 -56.45 -5.81 -10.63
C THR A 451 -55.66 -4.71 -9.91
N GLN A 452 -55.86 -3.46 -10.34
CA GLN A 452 -55.34 -2.26 -9.70
C GLN A 452 -56.40 -1.72 -8.72
N GLN A 453 -56.00 -1.10 -7.60
CA GLN A 453 -56.63 0.14 -7.13
C GLN A 453 -55.90 0.82 -5.95
N SER A 454 -55.80 2.13 -6.09
CA SER A 454 -55.71 3.17 -5.05
C SER A 454 -56.75 4.23 -5.48
N PRO A 455 -57.18 5.23 -4.66
CA PRO A 455 -56.52 5.79 -3.47
C PRO A 455 -57.48 6.17 -2.30
N SER A 456 -57.00 7.03 -1.40
CA SER A 456 -57.74 8.15 -0.74
C SER A 456 -58.19 8.08 0.75
N THR A 457 -57.60 9.00 1.54
CA THR A 457 -58.22 9.99 2.46
C THR A 457 -58.83 9.62 3.85
N THR A 458 -58.03 9.87 4.93
CA THR A 458 -58.31 10.75 6.12
C THR A 458 -59.49 10.49 7.11
N PRO A 459 -59.64 11.20 8.28
CA PRO A 459 -58.71 12.04 9.10
C PRO A 459 -58.81 11.87 10.66
N LEU A 460 -58.15 12.79 11.42
CA LEU A 460 -58.36 13.23 12.84
C LEU A 460 -57.86 12.35 14.01
N PRO A 461 -57.66 12.92 15.24
CA PRO A 461 -57.19 14.26 15.65
C PRO A 461 -55.90 14.17 16.54
N VAL A 462 -54.94 15.12 16.56
CA VAL A 462 -54.92 16.50 17.12
C VAL A 462 -55.23 16.60 18.63
N VAL A 463 -54.17 16.83 19.44
CA VAL A 463 -54.08 17.80 20.57
C VAL A 463 -52.61 18.29 20.62
N VAL A 464 -52.38 19.54 21.03
CA VAL A 464 -51.07 20.19 21.21
C VAL A 464 -51.05 20.92 22.55
N ASP A 465 -49.93 20.84 23.27
CA ASP A 465 -49.42 21.80 24.28
C ASP A 465 -48.05 21.26 24.78
N ALA A 466 -47.15 21.99 25.47
CA ALA A 466 -46.73 23.39 25.54
C ALA A 466 -45.70 23.47 26.69
N LEU A 467 -44.92 24.56 26.78
CA LEU A 467 -43.87 24.83 27.79
C LEU A 467 -44.47 25.11 29.21
N PRO A 468 -43.69 25.12 30.35
CA PRO A 468 -42.35 25.74 30.44
C PRO A 468 -41.30 25.15 31.42
N SER A 469 -40.21 25.93 31.53
CA SER A 469 -39.12 26.06 32.52
C SER A 469 -39.36 25.55 33.96
N ASP A 470 -38.35 25.18 34.75
CA ASP A 470 -37.48 26.17 35.44
C ASP A 470 -36.14 25.62 36.00
N SER A 471 -35.27 26.56 36.39
CA SER A 471 -34.18 26.40 37.38
C SER A 471 -34.35 27.52 38.42
N PRO A 472 -33.99 27.33 39.70
CA PRO A 472 -32.69 27.87 40.12
C PRO A 472 -32.03 27.24 41.37
N SER A 473 -30.84 27.79 41.69
CA SER A 473 -30.38 28.13 43.04
C SER A 473 -29.37 27.22 43.76
N SER A 474 -28.68 27.86 44.70
CA SER A 474 -27.35 27.57 45.23
C SER A 474 -27.35 26.97 46.65
N THR A 475 -26.17 26.41 47.01
CA THR A 475 -25.47 26.29 48.32
C THR A 475 -26.21 26.67 49.63
N PRO A 476 -25.90 25.97 50.74
CA PRO A 476 -24.74 26.40 51.55
C PRO A 476 -23.82 25.26 52.04
N GLU A 477 -22.74 25.66 52.71
CA GLU A 477 -21.71 24.80 53.33
C GLU A 477 -22.18 24.13 54.64
N GLN A 478 -21.50 23.07 55.10
CA GLN A 478 -20.70 23.15 56.34
C GLN A 478 -19.78 21.94 56.56
N GLN A 479 -18.76 22.15 57.41
CA GLN A 479 -17.72 21.17 57.80
C GLN A 479 -18.19 20.21 58.90
N SER A 480 -17.45 19.11 59.10
CA SER A 480 -17.32 18.46 60.41
C SER A 480 -16.01 17.65 60.51
N ASP A 481 -15.19 17.99 61.50
CA ASP A 481 -13.92 17.31 61.79
C ASP A 481 -14.08 15.99 62.55
N LYS A 482 -13.10 15.07 62.39
CA LYS A 482 -12.52 14.30 63.52
C LYS A 482 -11.22 13.54 63.19
N THR A 483 -10.12 14.29 63.28
CA THR A 483 -8.92 14.08 64.15
C THR A 483 -8.50 12.66 64.59
N GLN A 484 -7.16 12.50 64.70
CA GLN A 484 -6.36 11.49 65.45
C GLN A 484 -5.84 10.27 64.63
N GLN A 485 -4.60 9.78 64.78
CA GLN A 485 -3.53 10.18 65.73
C GLN A 485 -2.08 9.89 65.24
N SER A 486 -1.15 10.81 65.58
CA SER A 486 0.28 10.68 65.96
C SER A 486 1.08 9.42 65.57
N THR A 487 2.29 9.51 64.98
CA THR A 487 3.56 9.94 65.64
C THR A 487 4.70 10.01 64.59
N ALA A 488 5.90 10.61 64.79
CA ALA A 488 6.35 11.77 65.58
C ALA A 488 7.86 12.07 65.29
N LYS A 489 8.31 13.33 65.54
CA LYS A 489 9.72 13.76 65.81
C LYS A 489 10.68 13.91 64.59
N ALA A 490 11.60 14.90 64.44
CA ALA A 490 11.81 16.31 64.88
C ALA A 490 13.18 16.83 64.27
N PRO A 491 13.68 18.09 64.48
CA PRO A 491 13.12 19.39 64.02
C PRO A 491 14.18 20.51 63.65
N ILE A 492 13.72 21.77 63.38
CA ILE A 492 14.44 23.09 63.46
C ILE A 492 15.50 23.43 62.36
N PRO A 493 15.74 24.71 61.96
CA PRO A 493 14.95 25.98 61.96
C PRO A 493 14.53 26.39 60.50
N VAL A 494 13.70 27.39 60.15
CA VAL A 494 13.04 28.57 60.77
C VAL A 494 13.88 29.85 60.96
N ASP A 495 13.64 30.86 60.11
CA ASP A 495 13.84 32.29 60.42
C ASP A 495 12.65 33.11 59.88
N THR A 496 12.41 34.33 60.39
CA THR A 496 11.07 34.95 60.44
C THR A 496 11.03 36.46 60.23
N GLY A 497 10.03 36.96 59.49
CA GLY A 497 9.59 38.37 59.47
C GLY A 497 9.39 38.97 58.07
N THR A 498 8.61 40.04 57.85
CA THR A 498 7.63 40.73 58.72
C THR A 498 6.61 41.46 57.82
N LEU A 499 5.32 41.44 58.17
CA LEU A 499 4.22 42.20 57.53
C LEU A 499 4.04 43.58 58.23
N PRO A 500 3.56 44.66 57.56
CA PRO A 500 2.10 44.79 57.33
C PRO A 500 1.59 45.68 56.16
N ALA A 501 0.27 45.55 55.94
CA ALA A 501 -0.69 46.55 55.42
C ALA A 501 -0.87 46.79 53.90
N ASP A 502 -2.15 46.93 53.53
CA ASP A 502 -2.70 47.12 52.18
C ASP A 502 -3.05 48.62 51.88
N PRO A 503 -3.99 48.98 50.97
CA PRO A 503 -3.73 49.37 49.58
C PRO A 503 -4.33 50.81 49.33
N PRO A 504 -4.88 51.20 48.15
CA PRO A 504 -4.73 50.75 46.76
C PRO A 504 -4.34 51.90 45.79
N SER A 505 -4.07 51.58 44.52
CA SER A 505 -4.37 52.46 43.37
C SER A 505 -4.42 51.69 42.05
N SER A 506 -5.22 52.20 41.12
CA SER A 506 -5.41 51.67 39.77
C SER A 506 -4.29 52.08 38.82
N THR A 507 -4.02 51.27 37.80
CA THR A 507 -3.26 51.66 36.61
C THR A 507 -3.94 51.05 35.38
N GLN A 508 -3.96 51.79 34.28
CA GLN A 508 -4.74 51.47 33.09
C GLN A 508 -4.07 50.43 32.20
N GLU A 509 -4.89 49.72 31.44
CA GLU A 509 -4.48 48.80 30.39
C GLU A 509 -3.90 49.59 29.20
N GLN A 510 -2.68 49.23 28.76
CA GLN A 510 -1.98 49.88 27.65
C GLN A 510 -1.57 48.80 26.62
N PRO A 511 -1.81 49.00 25.31
CA PRO A 511 -1.63 47.94 24.32
C PRO A 511 -0.15 47.53 24.12
N PRO A 512 0.12 46.27 23.71
CA PRO A 512 1.47 45.74 23.62
C PRO A 512 2.31 46.45 22.54
N ASP A 513 3.47 46.94 22.95
CA ASP A 513 4.47 47.55 22.06
C ASP A 513 5.18 46.47 21.20
N LYS A 514 5.77 46.88 20.08
CA LYS A 514 6.41 45.99 19.11
C LYS A 514 7.67 45.36 19.70
N THR A 515 7.66 44.03 19.87
CA THR A 515 8.83 43.26 20.28
C THR A 515 10.00 43.51 19.32
N LYS A 516 11.03 44.16 19.84
CA LYS A 516 12.29 44.44 19.15
C LYS A 516 13.05 43.13 18.95
N GLU A 517 13.31 42.76 17.69
CA GLU A 517 14.06 41.53 17.38
C GLU A 517 15.47 41.58 17.96
N THR A 518 15.85 40.53 18.70
CA THR A 518 17.21 40.33 19.19
C THR A 518 18.05 39.73 18.06
N PRO A 519 19.24 40.27 17.73
CA PRO A 519 20.10 39.72 16.68
C PRO A 519 20.41 38.25 16.92
N GLN A 520 20.08 37.41 15.92
CA GLN A 520 20.36 35.98 15.94
C GLN A 520 21.89 35.76 15.89
N PRO A 521 22.47 34.88 16.74
CA PRO A 521 23.89 34.58 16.69
C PRO A 521 24.30 34.04 15.31
N PRO A 522 25.50 34.37 14.80
CA PRO A 522 25.95 33.90 13.49
C PRO A 522 26.03 32.37 13.48
N GLU A 523 25.47 31.75 12.43
CA GLU A 523 25.54 30.30 12.26
C GLU A 523 26.99 29.81 12.12
N PRO A 524 27.34 28.63 12.65
CA PRO A 524 28.67 28.07 12.49
C PRO A 524 28.95 27.80 11.00
N PRO A 525 30.17 28.06 10.50
CA PRO A 525 30.46 27.98 9.07
C PRO A 525 30.26 26.57 8.52
N VAL A 526 29.24 26.41 7.66
CA VAL A 526 28.98 25.17 6.91
C VAL A 526 30.19 24.88 6.04
N ASN A 527 30.92 23.81 6.38
CA ASN A 527 32.24 23.53 5.85
C ASN A 527 32.16 23.00 4.39
N PRO A 528 32.54 23.78 3.37
CA PRO A 528 32.19 23.48 1.96
C PRO A 528 33.13 22.46 1.29
N GLY A 529 34.16 22.00 1.99
CA GLY A 529 35.32 21.28 1.41
C GLY A 529 35.11 19.80 1.07
N LYS A 530 33.92 19.37 0.63
CA LYS A 530 33.69 17.94 0.28
C LYS A 530 32.75 17.69 -0.91
N THR A 531 32.94 18.46 -1.98
CA THR A 531 32.44 18.12 -3.33
C THR A 531 33.04 16.79 -3.80
N VAL A 532 32.24 15.71 -3.75
CA VAL A 532 32.64 14.39 -4.24
C VAL A 532 32.37 14.30 -5.75
N GLU A 533 33.30 14.81 -6.56
CA GLU A 533 33.31 14.56 -8.00
C GLU A 533 33.75 13.13 -8.30
N LEU A 534 32.79 12.22 -8.47
CA LEU A 534 32.96 10.91 -9.11
C LEU A 534 31.58 10.39 -9.54
N GLY A 535 31.22 10.66 -10.80
CA GLY A 535 29.87 10.42 -11.32
C GLY A 535 29.65 9.08 -12.02
N PHE A 536 28.55 9.04 -12.77
CA PHE A 536 28.31 8.15 -13.92
C PHE A 536 27.86 6.68 -13.72
N PHE A 537 27.29 6.31 -12.56
CA PHE A 537 26.24 5.27 -12.52
C PHE A 537 25.12 5.65 -11.53
N GLU A 538 23.88 5.75 -12.02
CA GLU A 538 22.86 6.59 -11.36
C GLU A 538 21.99 5.91 -10.31
N PHE A 539 22.65 5.54 -9.22
CA PHE A 539 22.07 5.62 -7.88
C PHE A 539 22.75 6.70 -7.02
N THR A 540 23.61 7.55 -7.61
CA THR A 540 24.56 8.49 -6.97
C THR A 540 24.08 9.12 -5.66
N GLY A 541 22.99 9.90 -5.69
CA GLY A 541 22.46 10.58 -4.51
C GLY A 541 22.00 9.63 -3.39
N ARG A 542 21.55 8.41 -3.73
CA ARG A 542 21.20 7.37 -2.75
C ARG A 542 22.43 6.63 -2.23
N SER A 543 23.40 6.32 -3.08
CA SER A 543 24.65 5.68 -2.64
C SER A 543 25.43 6.56 -1.67
N ALA A 544 25.39 7.89 -1.81
CA ALA A 544 25.95 8.82 -0.83
C ALA A 544 25.23 8.72 0.53
N VAL A 545 23.89 8.76 0.54
CA VAL A 545 23.07 8.58 1.75
C VAL A 545 23.26 7.19 2.37
N TRP A 546 23.46 6.13 1.58
CA TRP A 546 23.77 4.80 2.08
C TRP A 546 25.17 4.73 2.71
N ALA A 547 26.16 5.38 2.11
CA ALA A 547 27.50 5.47 2.67
C ALA A 547 27.50 6.24 4.01
N GLU A 548 26.78 7.36 4.11
CA GLU A 548 26.63 8.08 5.39
C GLU A 548 25.86 7.24 6.42
N ALA A 549 24.75 6.59 6.04
CA ALA A 549 23.99 5.73 6.94
C ALA A 549 24.83 4.57 7.52
N LEU A 550 25.71 4.00 6.70
CA LEU A 550 26.66 2.96 7.11
C LEU A 550 27.87 3.51 7.89
N ASP A 551 28.16 4.81 7.78
CA ASP A 551 29.12 5.50 8.64
C ASP A 551 28.52 5.73 10.03
N ARG A 552 27.33 6.35 10.12
CA ARG A 552 26.57 6.55 11.38
C ARG A 552 26.32 5.24 12.12
N PHE A 553 26.05 4.15 11.40
CA PHE A 553 25.87 2.82 11.99
C PHE A 553 27.05 2.37 12.88
N LYS A 554 28.28 2.84 12.62
CA LYS A 554 29.47 2.51 13.41
C LYS A 554 29.39 3.03 14.86
N ASP A 555 28.61 4.09 15.10
CA ASP A 555 28.44 4.69 16.43
C ASP A 555 27.46 3.89 17.32
N SER A 556 26.56 3.11 16.71
CA SER A 556 25.59 2.24 17.43
C SER A 556 25.34 0.91 16.69
N PRO A 557 26.36 0.06 16.47
CA PRO A 557 26.25 -1.06 15.55
C PRO A 557 25.39 -2.22 16.10
N VAL A 558 25.25 -2.32 17.42
CA VAL A 558 24.48 -3.39 18.07
C VAL A 558 22.99 -3.14 17.95
N ILE A 559 22.52 -1.93 18.30
CA ILE A 559 21.09 -1.59 18.46
C ILE A 559 20.59 -0.46 17.55
N GLY A 560 21.45 0.29 16.86
CA GLY A 560 21.02 1.42 16.03
C GLY A 560 20.52 2.62 16.85
N PHE A 561 19.67 3.44 16.23
CA PHE A 561 19.22 4.75 16.75
C PHE A 561 17.69 4.89 16.86
N GLY A 562 16.95 3.78 16.81
CA GLY A 562 15.50 3.76 16.83
C GLY A 562 14.86 4.01 15.46
N PHE A 563 13.54 3.82 15.39
CA PHE A 563 12.80 4.11 14.17
C PHE A 563 12.91 5.60 13.79
N HIS A 564 12.81 5.92 12.49
CA HIS A 564 12.99 7.28 11.95
C HIS A 564 14.44 7.83 11.94
N ALA A 565 15.43 7.03 12.34
CA ALA A 565 16.84 7.44 12.41
C ALA A 565 17.44 7.98 11.09
N ASP A 566 16.95 7.56 9.91
CA ASP A 566 17.42 8.11 8.63
C ASP A 566 17.15 9.61 8.53
N ARG A 567 15.90 10.03 8.74
CA ARG A 567 15.55 11.46 8.70
C ARG A 567 16.20 12.26 9.83
N LEU A 568 16.38 11.66 11.00
CA LEU A 568 16.90 12.35 12.19
C LEU A 568 18.43 12.51 12.22
N LEU A 569 19.18 11.66 11.50
CA LEU A 569 20.65 11.71 11.48
C LEU A 569 21.23 12.17 10.13
N LEU A 570 20.51 11.93 9.04
CA LEU A 570 20.96 12.21 7.67
C LEU A 570 20.18 13.37 7.03
N GLY A 571 19.16 13.91 7.72
CA GLY A 571 18.22 14.91 7.19
C GLY A 571 17.31 14.40 6.05
N THR A 572 17.47 13.15 5.61
CA THR A 572 16.87 12.62 4.38
C THR A 572 16.46 11.15 4.52
N HIS A 573 15.85 10.59 3.47
CA HIS A 573 15.39 9.21 3.48
C HIS A 573 16.44 8.22 2.98
N ALA A 574 16.58 7.10 3.69
CA ALA A 574 17.53 6.05 3.31
C ALA A 574 17.18 5.35 1.97
N HIS A 575 15.91 5.32 1.56
CA HIS A 575 15.46 4.70 0.29
C HIS A 575 16.02 3.28 0.03
N ASN A 576 16.16 2.45 1.07
CA ASN A 576 16.63 1.06 1.00
C ASN A 576 16.26 0.36 2.32
N ALA A 577 15.49 -0.73 2.27
CA ALA A 577 14.94 -1.38 3.47
C ALA A 577 16.03 -1.97 4.38
N PHE A 578 17.14 -2.42 3.80
CA PHE A 578 18.22 -3.07 4.53
C PHE A 578 19.10 -2.03 5.24
N VAL A 579 19.50 -0.97 4.53
CA VAL A 579 20.22 0.17 5.12
C VAL A 579 19.36 0.84 6.20
N HIS A 580 18.05 0.94 5.99
CA HIS A 580 17.11 1.51 6.97
C HIS A 580 17.00 0.65 8.23
N ALA A 581 16.88 -0.68 8.11
CA ALA A 581 16.89 -1.58 9.26
C ALA A 581 18.19 -1.52 10.05
N VAL A 582 19.33 -1.41 9.36
CA VAL A 582 20.68 -1.30 9.94
C VAL A 582 20.84 -0.04 10.79
N ILE A 583 20.52 1.15 10.26
CA ILE A 583 20.63 2.40 11.03
C ILE A 583 19.57 2.49 12.16
N GLN A 584 18.36 1.97 11.95
CA GLN A 584 17.31 2.02 12.97
C GLN A 584 17.52 1.05 14.13
N THR A 585 18.01 -0.16 13.87
CA THR A 585 17.94 -1.29 14.84
C THR A 585 19.23 -2.07 15.02
N GLY A 586 20.32 -1.64 14.35
CA GLY A 586 21.62 -2.28 14.39
C GLY A 586 21.58 -3.73 13.88
N VAL A 587 22.61 -4.50 14.20
CA VAL A 587 22.67 -5.93 13.87
C VAL A 587 21.55 -6.71 14.57
N VAL A 588 21.22 -6.37 15.83
CA VAL A 588 20.28 -7.14 16.66
C VAL A 588 18.84 -7.09 16.13
N GLY A 589 18.41 -6.00 15.50
CA GLY A 589 17.11 -5.93 14.80
C GLY A 589 17.17 -6.31 13.33
N THR A 590 18.28 -6.02 12.64
CA THR A 590 18.43 -6.36 11.21
C THR A 590 18.38 -7.88 10.97
N ILE A 591 18.97 -8.69 11.86
CA ILE A 591 18.91 -10.16 11.77
C ILE A 591 17.47 -10.68 11.77
N PRO A 592 16.59 -10.36 12.74
CA PRO A 592 15.19 -10.81 12.71
C PRO A 592 14.38 -10.19 11.57
N PHE A 593 14.66 -8.95 11.13
CA PHE A 593 14.03 -8.37 9.93
C PHE A 593 14.34 -9.19 8.66
N LEU A 594 15.61 -9.45 8.38
CA LEU A 594 16.04 -10.31 7.27
C LEU A 594 15.47 -11.73 7.41
N SER A 595 15.48 -12.28 8.62
CA SER A 595 14.95 -13.62 8.90
C SER A 595 13.44 -13.71 8.66
N ALA A 596 12.68 -12.65 8.90
CA ALA A 596 11.25 -12.58 8.56
C ALA A 596 11.02 -12.70 7.05
N ILE A 597 11.78 -11.95 6.25
CA ILE A 597 11.70 -11.98 4.78
C ILE A 597 12.13 -13.36 4.25
N ILE A 598 13.29 -13.86 4.68
CA ILE A 598 13.83 -15.16 4.27
C ILE A 598 12.86 -16.30 4.64
N LEU A 599 12.32 -16.31 5.86
CA LEU A 599 11.35 -17.32 6.28
C LEU A 599 10.04 -17.22 5.50
N GLY A 600 9.59 -16.01 5.15
CA GLY A 600 8.47 -15.78 4.23
C GLY A 600 8.67 -16.47 2.89
N TRP A 601 9.85 -16.31 2.28
CA TRP A 601 10.21 -17.00 1.03
C TRP A 601 10.30 -18.53 1.19
N VAL A 602 10.92 -19.02 2.27
CA VAL A 602 10.99 -20.47 2.57
C VAL A 602 9.59 -21.08 2.70
N LEU A 603 8.66 -20.39 3.37
CA LEU A 603 7.26 -20.81 3.49
C LEU A 603 6.53 -20.76 2.15
N LEU A 604 6.73 -19.70 1.35
CA LEU A 604 6.20 -19.63 -0.01
C LEU A 604 6.66 -20.82 -0.86
N PHE A 605 7.96 -21.14 -0.88
CA PHE A 605 8.48 -22.27 -1.66
C PHE A 605 8.00 -23.63 -1.15
N ARG A 606 7.84 -23.81 0.18
CA ARG A 606 7.25 -25.04 0.76
C ARG A 606 5.78 -25.21 0.34
N ASN A 607 4.98 -24.15 0.48
CA ASN A 607 3.58 -24.15 0.07
C ASN A 607 3.43 -24.32 -1.45
N ALA A 608 4.27 -23.68 -2.26
CA ALA A 608 4.28 -23.80 -3.72
C ALA A 608 4.58 -25.23 -4.21
N ARG A 609 5.44 -26.00 -3.50
CA ARG A 609 5.64 -27.44 -3.79
C ARG A 609 4.38 -28.27 -3.52
N LYS A 610 3.53 -27.84 -2.58
CA LYS A 610 2.24 -28.46 -2.26
C LYS A 610 1.06 -27.83 -3.03
N LEU A 611 1.28 -26.95 -4.01
CA LEU A 611 0.23 -26.08 -4.61
C LEU A 611 -1.01 -26.83 -5.13
N LYS A 612 -0.84 -28.07 -5.63
CA LYS A 612 -1.93 -28.94 -6.13
C LYS A 612 -2.86 -29.49 -5.04
N LEU A 613 -2.48 -29.40 -3.75
CA LEU A 613 -3.24 -29.94 -2.61
C LEU A 613 -4.16 -28.89 -1.96
N PHE A 614 -4.06 -27.63 -2.34
CA PHE A 614 -4.91 -26.56 -1.80
C PHE A 614 -6.20 -26.42 -2.62
N PRO A 615 -7.34 -26.12 -1.97
CA PRO A 615 -8.54 -25.65 -2.67
C PRO A 615 -8.23 -24.41 -3.52
N GLU A 616 -8.88 -24.29 -4.68
CA GLU A 616 -8.62 -23.22 -5.66
C GLU A 616 -8.64 -21.80 -5.05
N THR A 617 -9.51 -21.55 -4.07
CA THR A 617 -9.57 -20.29 -3.33
C THR A 617 -8.28 -19.95 -2.58
N HIS A 618 -7.65 -20.94 -1.95
CA HIS A 618 -6.38 -20.78 -1.25
C HIS A 618 -5.18 -20.81 -2.19
N LYS A 619 -5.24 -21.60 -3.27
CA LYS A 619 -4.26 -21.63 -4.36
C LYS A 619 -4.13 -20.26 -5.04
N HIS A 620 -5.23 -19.64 -5.46
CA HIS A 620 -5.22 -18.28 -6.02
C HIS A 620 -4.59 -17.26 -5.04
N LEU A 621 -5.03 -17.24 -3.77
CA LEU A 621 -4.52 -16.27 -2.79
C LEU A 621 -3.06 -16.51 -2.42
N LEU A 622 -2.60 -17.77 -2.37
CA LEU A 622 -1.19 -18.10 -2.16
C LEU A 622 -0.30 -17.58 -3.28
N ILE A 623 -0.78 -17.62 -4.53
CA ILE A 623 -0.05 -17.07 -5.68
C ILE A 623 0.00 -15.54 -5.63
N GLN A 624 -1.12 -14.87 -5.28
CA GLN A 624 -1.16 -13.42 -5.06
C GLN A 624 -0.21 -12.99 -3.92
N CYS A 625 -0.23 -13.71 -2.79
CA CYS A 625 0.71 -13.47 -1.68
C CYS A 625 2.17 -13.67 -2.10
N GLY A 626 2.45 -14.67 -2.94
CA GLY A 626 3.77 -14.87 -3.52
C GLY A 626 4.20 -13.71 -4.42
N ALA A 627 3.34 -13.31 -5.36
CA ALA A 627 3.58 -12.18 -6.26
C ALA A 627 3.90 -10.88 -5.52
N VAL A 628 3.12 -10.57 -4.48
CA VAL A 628 3.29 -9.37 -3.64
C VAL A 628 4.52 -9.47 -2.73
N LEU A 629 4.88 -10.65 -2.22
CA LEU A 629 6.16 -10.86 -1.53
C LEU A 629 7.34 -10.63 -2.49
N GLY A 630 7.25 -11.10 -3.73
CA GLY A 630 8.21 -10.83 -4.80
C GLY A 630 8.39 -9.34 -5.07
N PHE A 631 7.27 -8.65 -5.29
CA PHE A 631 7.21 -7.19 -5.49
C PHE A 631 7.86 -6.42 -4.33
N LEU A 632 7.46 -6.67 -3.08
CA LEU A 632 7.97 -5.94 -1.92
C LEU A 632 9.43 -6.28 -1.60
N THR A 633 9.88 -7.51 -1.85
CA THR A 633 11.29 -7.88 -1.68
C THR A 633 12.18 -7.15 -2.70
N ALA A 634 11.77 -7.12 -3.97
CA ALA A 634 12.51 -6.43 -5.02
C ALA A 634 12.48 -4.89 -4.84
N ARG A 635 11.34 -4.33 -4.42
CA ARG A 635 11.20 -2.91 -4.07
C ARG A 635 12.00 -2.51 -2.83
N GLY A 636 12.28 -3.44 -1.92
CA GLY A 636 13.09 -3.24 -0.71
C GLY A 636 14.56 -2.85 -0.96
N PHE A 637 15.08 -3.00 -2.18
CA PHE A 637 16.41 -2.51 -2.55
C PHE A 637 16.40 -0.98 -2.87
N PRO A 638 15.56 -0.46 -3.79
CA PRO A 638 15.47 0.98 -4.07
C PRO A 638 14.50 1.77 -3.17
N GLU A 639 13.80 1.14 -2.22
CA GLU A 639 12.95 1.82 -1.22
C GLU A 639 12.97 1.11 0.13
N SER A 640 12.56 1.81 1.20
CA SER A 640 12.53 1.28 2.56
C SER A 640 11.35 0.33 2.86
N SER A 641 10.95 -0.50 1.89
CA SER A 641 9.75 -1.34 1.97
C SER A 641 9.75 -2.31 3.15
N GLY A 642 8.73 -2.20 4.02
CA GLY A 642 8.52 -3.07 5.18
C GLY A 642 9.41 -2.80 6.40
N ALA A 643 10.43 -1.94 6.29
CA ALA A 643 11.34 -1.58 7.39
C ALA A 643 10.75 -0.54 8.35
N PHE A 644 9.67 0.16 7.97
CA PHE A 644 9.01 1.18 8.80
C PHE A 644 7.49 1.11 8.65
N PHE A 645 6.74 1.82 9.51
CA PHE A 645 5.28 1.86 9.43
C PHE A 645 4.81 2.63 8.18
N GLY A 646 4.06 1.94 7.31
CA GLY A 646 3.52 2.49 6.07
C GLY A 646 2.87 1.42 5.20
N VAL A 647 2.47 1.81 3.98
CA VAL A 647 1.72 0.95 3.03
C VAL A 647 2.35 -0.43 2.85
N ASP A 648 3.66 -0.48 2.62
CA ASP A 648 4.37 -1.75 2.39
C ASP A 648 4.31 -2.68 3.60
N TRP A 649 4.34 -2.14 4.82
CA TRP A 649 4.25 -2.94 6.04
C TRP A 649 2.82 -3.46 6.28
N LEU A 650 1.80 -2.63 6.02
CA LEU A 650 0.40 -3.07 6.04
C LEU A 650 0.11 -4.16 4.99
N ILE A 651 0.82 -4.18 3.86
CA ILE A 651 0.64 -5.23 2.85
C ILE A 651 1.50 -6.47 3.16
N LEU A 652 2.75 -6.30 3.60
CA LEU A 652 3.69 -7.38 3.87
C LEU A 652 3.29 -8.21 5.10
N ALA A 653 2.89 -7.57 6.20
CA ALA A 653 2.56 -8.25 7.45
C ALA A 653 1.47 -9.33 7.34
N PRO A 654 0.30 -9.09 6.70
CA PRO A 654 -0.72 -10.13 6.52
C PRO A 654 -0.32 -11.20 5.49
N VAL A 655 0.50 -10.85 4.48
CA VAL A 655 1.08 -11.82 3.53
C VAL A 655 2.01 -12.79 4.26
N LEU A 656 2.93 -12.27 5.08
CA LEU A 656 3.85 -13.05 5.91
C LEU A 656 3.11 -13.95 6.91
N LEU A 657 2.02 -13.46 7.52
CA LEU A 657 1.18 -14.26 8.41
C LEU A 657 0.41 -15.34 7.65
N TYR A 658 -0.10 -15.05 6.43
CA TYR A 658 -0.86 -16.01 5.63
C TYR A 658 0.01 -17.20 5.20
N LEU A 659 1.23 -16.96 4.74
CA LEU A 659 2.18 -18.02 4.38
C LEU A 659 2.48 -18.95 5.56
N HIS A 660 2.56 -18.40 6.79
CA HIS A 660 2.77 -19.15 8.04
C HIS A 660 1.54 -19.96 8.48
N LEU A 661 0.34 -19.38 8.41
CA LEU A 661 -0.91 -20.10 8.74
C LEU A 661 -1.20 -21.21 7.73
N VAL A 662 -1.06 -20.95 6.43
CA VAL A 662 -1.25 -21.95 5.36
C VAL A 662 -0.33 -23.16 5.55
N HIS A 663 0.96 -22.92 5.83
CA HIS A 663 1.92 -23.99 6.10
C HIS A 663 1.52 -24.80 7.34
N SER A 664 1.19 -24.13 8.43
CA SER A 664 0.81 -24.75 9.71
C SER A 664 -0.46 -25.60 9.64
N SER A 665 -1.49 -25.13 8.91
CA SER A 665 -2.77 -25.84 8.80
C SER A 665 -2.66 -27.14 8.01
N TYR A 666 -1.86 -27.17 6.94
CA TYR A 666 -1.84 -28.32 6.01
C TYR A 666 -0.81 -29.39 6.39
N ASP A 667 0.30 -29.03 7.06
CA ASP A 667 1.23 -30.04 7.60
C ASP A 667 0.56 -30.89 8.70
N THR A 668 -0.38 -30.31 9.46
CA THR A 668 -1.13 -31.02 10.52
C THR A 668 -2.09 -32.10 9.97
N THR A 669 -2.60 -31.94 8.75
CA THR A 669 -3.56 -32.91 8.16
C THR A 669 -2.89 -34.18 7.63
N GLN A 670 -1.59 -34.13 7.29
CA GLN A 670 -0.92 -35.25 6.62
C GLN A 670 -0.38 -36.33 7.57
N THR A 671 -0.39 -36.11 8.89
CA THR A 671 0.24 -37.00 9.89
C THR A 671 -0.72 -38.02 10.53
N VAL A 672 -1.97 -38.15 10.05
CA VAL A 672 -2.97 -39.08 10.59
C VAL A 672 -3.34 -40.15 9.55
N PRO A 673 -2.49 -41.18 9.33
CA PRO A 673 -2.82 -42.28 8.42
C PRO A 673 -4.06 -43.03 8.91
N GLY A 674 -5.04 -43.23 8.02
CA GLY A 674 -6.33 -43.87 8.33
C GLY A 674 -7.41 -42.92 8.85
N GLY A 675 -7.09 -41.66 9.18
CA GLY A 675 -8.09 -40.66 9.53
C GLY A 675 -8.82 -40.13 8.29
N GLN A 676 -10.12 -40.42 8.17
CA GLN A 676 -11.01 -39.72 7.23
C GLN A 676 -10.84 -38.18 7.40
N PRO A 677 -10.70 -37.38 6.31
CA PRO A 677 -10.39 -35.95 6.37
C PRO A 677 -11.59 -35.10 6.81
N GLY A 678 -12.09 -35.37 8.00
CA GLY A 678 -13.27 -34.75 8.58
C GLY A 678 -13.01 -33.33 9.06
N TRP A 679 -13.20 -32.35 8.16
CA TRP A 679 -13.42 -30.93 8.52
C TRP A 679 -14.78 -30.70 9.22
N SER A 680 -15.26 -31.71 9.95
CA SER A 680 -16.57 -31.83 10.58
C SER A 680 -16.44 -31.86 12.10
N LEU A 681 -15.75 -30.86 12.65
CA LEU A 681 -15.70 -30.58 14.09
C LEU A 681 -17.08 -30.11 14.57
N ARG A 682 -18.04 -31.05 14.65
CA ARG A 682 -19.37 -30.88 15.25
C ARG A 682 -19.26 -31.12 16.77
N PRO A 683 -19.34 -30.10 17.64
CA PRO A 683 -19.37 -30.29 19.08
C PRO A 683 -20.75 -30.78 19.54
N ARG A 684 -21.10 -32.04 19.20
CA ARG A 684 -22.42 -32.66 19.48
C ARG A 684 -22.36 -34.00 20.23
N LEU A 685 -21.18 -34.47 20.65
CA LEU A 685 -21.01 -35.76 21.34
C LEU A 685 -20.48 -35.66 22.79
N LEU A 686 -20.42 -34.46 23.36
CA LEU A 686 -20.12 -34.25 24.79
C LEU A 686 -21.39 -34.11 25.66
N SER A 687 -22.59 -34.19 25.07
CA SER A 687 -23.89 -34.14 25.77
C SER A 687 -24.61 -35.49 25.83
N ARG A 688 -23.85 -36.61 25.80
CA ARG A 688 -24.36 -38.00 25.93
C ARG A 688 -23.52 -38.88 26.87
N PHE A 689 -22.64 -38.26 27.66
CA PHE A 689 -21.82 -38.92 28.70
C PHE A 689 -21.98 -38.26 30.08
N LEU A 690 -23.03 -37.46 30.26
CA LEU A 690 -23.42 -36.80 31.52
C LEU A 690 -24.95 -36.85 31.67
N THR A 691 -25.47 -38.08 31.65
CA THR A 691 -26.85 -38.50 31.95
C THR A 691 -26.77 -39.89 32.55
#